data_AF-A0A918WZP2-F1
#
_entry.id   AF-A0A918WZP2-F1
#
_cell.length_a   1.000
_cell.length_b   1.000
_cell.length_c   1.000
_cell.angle_alpha   90.00
_cell.angle_beta   90.00
_cell.angle_gamma   90.00
#
_symmetry.space_group_name_H-M   'P 1'
#
loop_
_entity.id
_entity.type
_entity.pdbx_description
1 polymer ?
#
loop_
_entity_poly.entity_id
_entity_poly.type
_entity_poly.pdbx_seq_one_letter_code
_entity_poly.pdbx_strand_id
1 'polypeptide(L)'
;MAILGGDSEALAAADRVVGGALSAATGGASDAVLGLFGAQGRVLRIGRDVTTGLRDRLGSAERADRTEKIAAAHAVLVITAFFEVLAEAELPFEFGELELNRNEQVMLSGGQVTADHLVGTLLSAEVPHPTPALPFEETVGLVRAWYWDRADLLRDFLQGLALWERLDEDGRTRTRGVLLGLETSALARYRELYAQLALEIPEFGFWSGQIEHQATRSVLRQSLDGVERALQGLARPVEFAHAAHGLTAAYRAALPRPILSEGEAPSGLAMPSLAGGYVDPDFRVAPVPEEGSGPAQEDWWERAPVRSDLTEFLSGTLTSRASTAAPLLVLGQPGAGKSVLTKILAARLSGTGFLPVRIVLREIRAEDDIQDQIEHAIRSATSERVSWPDLVRSAPGAVPVLLFDGFDELLQATGVNQTDYLVKIAKFQQREVDQGRPVYALVTSRTAVADRARCPQGTLALRLEPFRTPHIERWLGVWNDLNAPYFTANGLRPLPAAVAARHSALASQPLLLLMLALYDATANALQQETESGEPLAAADLYEELLTSFAVREVGKAGDAMTTRERADHCERELQRLSLIAFGILNRRRQWITVSELEEDLTALLGRSATGPGSDFRTPLNQAEIALGRFFFVQKAQAVQDERELITYEFLHATFGEYLVARLAVLLVDQLIDQRPALSLGRTPVDDDLVYVLLSYASLASRQMLRFVEARIERIEPERRQRLGELLIGVMEDARNRVEHRYAEYRPIPRATAARHGKYESNLMMLTVLLTGGVTAGQLFPAAVDPAGIWALRVQLFRSALTAQEWTEYALALDVRRTWVGDRRELTVTPLSTEPPQPDPVDPYWVYNHPPSGQVQRAARSWWRSGSREARHKMVVADVSHDEVLRHALDPFFLRFGGALDTFYGAAGGYASSMAHDLLEIWLTSHLDRSDGELAVRYERCIGIIRTLRRMPVEVTDRLAAMLYGQLLHDAHRLPIEIVLRMIVDWRAPLDGPTVLVLHARVAIRRLGVAMSGVPDPTEAVAQTALWEVLEELLAQFLRTEETESFDAAWIEEWGLVATREVFDRCEEGMGREIAERLRAIRSRFDEPPAG
;
A
#
# COMPACT_ATOMS: atom_id res chain seq x y z
N MET A 1 18.30 -21.59 32.11
CA MET A 1 18.25 -22.28 33.42
C MET A 1 18.53 -21.34 34.59
N ALA A 2 19.67 -20.60 34.64
CA ALA A 2 20.04 -19.75 35.78
C ALA A 2 19.01 -18.68 36.16
N ILE A 3 18.31 -18.12 35.17
CA ILE A 3 17.26 -17.10 35.33
C ILE A 3 16.02 -17.62 36.09
N LEU A 4 15.75 -18.93 36.07
CA LEU A 4 14.55 -19.54 36.64
C LEU A 4 14.67 -19.90 38.14
N GLY A 5 15.81 -19.59 38.78
CA GLY A 5 16.01 -19.79 40.22
C GLY A 5 16.04 -21.25 40.67
N GLY A 6 16.43 -22.17 39.79
CA GLY A 6 16.64 -23.58 40.17
C GLY A 6 17.80 -23.74 41.14
N ASP A 7 17.73 -24.78 41.98
CA ASP A 7 18.74 -25.11 43.01
C ASP A 7 20.16 -25.00 42.44
N SER A 8 21.02 -24.17 43.06
CA SER A 8 22.33 -23.85 42.50
C SER A 8 23.21 -25.09 42.31
N GLU A 9 22.97 -26.16 43.08
CA GLU A 9 23.66 -27.44 42.91
C GLU A 9 23.18 -28.23 41.69
N ALA A 10 21.88 -28.23 41.40
CA ALA A 10 21.30 -28.88 40.21
C ALA A 10 21.66 -28.12 38.92
N LEU A 11 21.71 -26.79 39.01
CA LEU A 11 22.10 -25.90 37.92
C LEU A 11 23.61 -25.92 37.68
N ALA A 12 24.43 -25.93 38.75
CA ALA A 12 25.87 -26.18 38.63
C ALA A 12 26.17 -27.62 38.20
N ALA A 13 25.29 -28.59 38.42
CA ALA A 13 25.41 -29.94 37.88
C ALA A 13 25.04 -29.99 36.39
N ALA A 14 24.04 -29.23 35.94
CA ALA A 14 23.70 -29.07 34.53
C ALA A 14 24.80 -28.30 33.77
N ASP A 15 25.32 -27.20 34.32
CA ASP A 15 26.48 -26.47 33.78
C ASP A 15 27.77 -27.29 33.85
N ARG A 16 27.96 -28.18 34.84
CA ARG A 16 29.09 -29.12 34.86
C ARG A 16 28.95 -30.26 33.86
N VAL A 17 27.76 -30.51 33.32
CA VAL A 17 27.53 -31.54 32.29
C VAL A 17 27.56 -30.90 30.90
N VAL A 18 26.94 -29.73 30.70
CA VAL A 18 26.98 -28.94 29.46
C VAL A 18 28.36 -28.27 29.28
N GLY A 19 28.91 -27.65 30.33
CA GLY A 19 30.30 -27.18 30.38
C GLY A 19 31.33 -28.30 30.60
N GLY A 20 30.89 -29.47 31.07
CA GLY A 20 31.68 -30.71 31.08
C GLY A 20 31.86 -31.31 29.69
N ALA A 21 30.86 -31.16 28.80
CA ALA A 21 30.99 -31.49 27.38
C ALA A 21 32.00 -30.58 26.65
N LEU A 22 32.13 -29.30 27.06
CA LEU A 22 33.16 -28.39 26.55
C LEU A 22 34.54 -28.58 27.20
N SER A 23 34.62 -29.11 28.43
CA SER A 23 35.89 -29.45 29.10
C SER A 23 36.38 -30.87 28.79
N ALA A 24 35.64 -31.64 27.98
CA ALA A 24 36.03 -32.95 27.48
C ALA A 24 36.96 -32.85 26.25
N ALA A 25 37.82 -31.83 26.16
CA ALA A 25 38.89 -31.76 25.16
C ALA A 25 39.96 -32.88 25.33
N THR A 26 39.76 -33.81 26.28
CA THR A 26 40.61 -34.98 26.51
C THR A 26 39.84 -36.32 26.55
N GLY A 27 38.51 -36.33 26.37
CA GLY A 27 37.67 -37.54 26.33
C GLY A 27 36.92 -37.63 25.00
N GLY A 28 36.89 -38.80 24.36
CA GLY A 28 36.43 -38.94 22.97
C GLY A 28 34.95 -38.57 22.74
N ALA A 29 34.61 -38.22 21.50
CA ALA A 29 33.28 -37.79 21.05
C ALA A 29 32.10 -38.72 21.42
N SER A 30 32.39 -39.98 21.79
CA SER A 30 31.40 -40.94 22.30
C SER A 30 30.81 -40.54 23.67
N ASP A 31 31.58 -39.89 24.55
CA ASP A 31 31.11 -39.50 25.89
C ASP A 31 30.11 -38.33 25.85
N ALA A 32 30.19 -37.46 24.84
CA ALA A 32 29.27 -36.33 24.64
C ALA A 32 27.88 -36.78 24.16
N VAL A 33 27.82 -37.74 23.22
CA VAL A 33 26.58 -38.32 22.69
C VAL A 33 25.87 -39.16 23.76
N LEU A 34 26.60 -40.04 24.46
CA LEU A 34 26.08 -40.78 25.61
C LEU A 34 25.66 -39.84 26.75
N GLY A 35 26.36 -38.72 26.91
CA GLY A 35 26.02 -37.66 27.86
C GLY A 35 24.68 -36.97 27.56
N LEU A 36 24.38 -36.66 26.29
CA LEU A 36 23.12 -36.03 25.87
C LEU A 36 21.92 -36.98 26.07
N PHE A 37 22.01 -38.21 25.54
CA PHE A 37 20.92 -39.19 25.64
C PHE A 37 20.78 -39.78 27.05
N GLY A 38 21.89 -39.94 27.79
CA GLY A 38 21.87 -40.26 29.23
C GLY A 38 21.42 -39.10 30.12
N ALA A 39 21.49 -37.85 29.65
CA ALA A 39 20.93 -36.67 30.31
C ALA A 39 19.46 -36.41 29.99
N GLN A 40 18.83 -37.17 29.09
CA GLN A 40 17.41 -37.08 28.76
C GLN A 40 16.53 -37.16 30.03
N GLY A 41 16.78 -38.13 30.91
CA GLY A 41 16.09 -38.24 32.20
C GLY A 41 16.34 -37.06 33.17
N ARG A 42 17.38 -36.26 32.97
CA ARG A 42 17.63 -35.00 33.68
C ARG A 42 16.92 -33.82 33.03
N VAL A 43 16.94 -33.70 31.70
CA VAL A 43 16.18 -32.67 30.95
C VAL A 43 14.68 -32.81 31.23
N LEU A 44 14.15 -34.03 31.24
CA LEU A 44 12.75 -34.35 31.56
C LEU A 44 12.36 -33.98 33.00
N ARG A 45 13.25 -34.26 33.97
CA ARG A 45 13.05 -33.88 35.37
C ARG A 45 13.13 -32.37 35.56
N ILE A 46 14.08 -31.70 34.91
CA ILE A 46 14.22 -30.25 34.98
C ILE A 46 13.03 -29.55 34.30
N GLY A 47 12.53 -30.08 33.18
CA GLY A 47 11.31 -29.57 32.54
C GLY A 47 10.11 -29.61 33.49
N ARG A 48 9.93 -30.72 34.22
CA ARG A 48 8.88 -30.85 35.25
C ARG A 48 9.12 -29.96 36.48
N ASP A 49 10.35 -29.83 36.95
CA ASP A 49 10.70 -29.00 38.12
C ASP A 49 10.66 -27.48 37.82
N VAL A 50 10.78 -27.10 36.54
CA VAL A 50 10.69 -25.70 36.07
C VAL A 50 9.24 -25.24 35.94
N THR A 51 8.35 -26.12 35.47
CA THR A 51 6.91 -25.82 35.36
C THR A 51 6.20 -25.92 36.72
N THR A 52 6.58 -26.88 37.55
CA THR A 52 5.97 -27.06 38.88
C THR A 52 6.39 -25.94 39.85
N GLY A 53 5.42 -25.15 40.33
CA GLY A 53 5.66 -24.04 41.27
C GLY A 53 6.15 -22.73 40.63
N LEU A 54 6.12 -22.62 39.30
CA LEU A 54 6.48 -21.42 38.56
C LEU A 54 5.63 -20.21 39.00
N ARG A 55 4.32 -20.41 39.21
CA ARG A 55 3.40 -19.37 39.70
C ARG A 55 3.85 -18.74 41.03
N ASP A 56 4.32 -19.56 41.98
CA ASP A 56 4.77 -19.08 43.29
C ASP A 56 6.10 -18.31 43.17
N ARG A 57 7.02 -18.79 42.34
CA ARG A 57 8.31 -18.11 42.05
C ARG A 57 8.14 -16.81 41.27
N LEU A 58 7.13 -16.71 40.42
CA LEU A 58 6.79 -15.49 39.71
C LEU A 58 6.08 -14.45 40.59
N GLY A 59 5.44 -14.88 41.69
CA GLY A 59 4.75 -14.00 42.64
C GLY A 59 5.68 -13.02 43.38
N SER A 60 6.99 -13.32 43.46
CA SER A 60 8.00 -12.49 44.12
C SER A 60 8.98 -11.79 43.16
N ALA A 61 8.85 -11.97 41.85
CA ALA A 61 9.77 -11.43 40.84
C ALA A 61 9.41 -9.99 40.44
N GLU A 62 10.42 -9.17 40.12
CA GLU A 62 10.21 -7.88 39.45
C GLU A 62 9.68 -8.10 38.03
N ARG A 63 9.09 -7.06 37.42
CA ARG A 63 8.35 -7.21 36.15
C ARG A 63 9.25 -7.68 35.00
N ALA A 64 10.46 -7.12 34.86
CA ALA A 64 11.42 -7.52 33.84
C ALA A 64 11.85 -8.99 34.01
N ASP A 65 12.25 -9.37 35.23
CA ASP A 65 12.62 -10.74 35.58
C ASP A 65 11.49 -11.74 35.33
N ARG A 66 10.24 -11.32 35.58
CA ARG A 66 9.05 -12.14 35.35
C ARG A 66 8.85 -12.45 33.86
N THR A 67 8.94 -11.44 32.99
CA THR A 67 8.90 -11.65 31.53
C THR A 67 10.02 -12.57 31.07
N GLU A 68 11.23 -12.41 31.61
CA GLU A 68 12.37 -13.26 31.25
C GLU A 68 12.16 -14.72 31.68
N LYS A 69 11.66 -14.94 32.89
CA LYS A 69 11.32 -16.27 33.41
C LYS A 69 10.22 -16.94 32.59
N ILE A 70 9.20 -16.22 32.14
CA ILE A 70 8.12 -16.79 31.31
C ILE A 70 8.67 -17.19 29.93
N ALA A 71 9.46 -16.33 29.30
CA ALA A 71 10.10 -16.65 28.03
C ALA A 71 11.03 -17.87 28.14
N ALA A 72 11.80 -17.96 29.23
CA ALA A 72 12.66 -19.10 29.52
C ALA A 72 11.86 -20.39 29.79
N ALA A 73 10.73 -20.30 30.49
CA ALA A 73 9.85 -21.44 30.74
C ALA A 73 9.26 -21.99 29.43
N HIS A 74 8.86 -21.11 28.51
CA HIS A 74 8.41 -21.52 27.17
C HIS A 74 9.50 -22.21 26.35
N ALA A 75 10.72 -21.66 26.34
CA ALA A 75 11.84 -22.31 25.64
C ALA A 75 12.12 -23.73 26.20
N VAL A 76 12.07 -23.89 27.53
CA VAL A 76 12.18 -25.19 28.18
C VAL A 76 11.03 -26.11 27.78
N LEU A 77 9.80 -25.62 27.66
CA LEU A 77 8.66 -26.42 27.20
C LEU A 77 8.84 -26.96 25.79
N VAL A 78 9.26 -26.12 24.83
CA VAL A 78 9.47 -26.55 23.44
C VAL A 78 10.51 -27.67 23.38
N ILE A 79 11.63 -27.50 24.07
CA ILE A 79 12.70 -28.50 24.15
C ILE A 79 12.20 -29.77 24.85
N THR A 80 11.49 -29.63 25.97
CA THR A 80 10.99 -30.76 26.76
C THR A 80 10.02 -31.62 25.94
N ALA A 81 9.11 -31.02 25.18
CA ALA A 81 8.14 -31.78 24.38
C ALA A 81 8.81 -32.67 23.32
N PHE A 82 9.89 -32.19 22.69
CA PHE A 82 10.68 -32.98 21.74
C PHE A 82 11.37 -34.16 22.41
N PHE A 83 12.06 -33.92 23.53
CA PHE A 83 12.80 -34.98 24.23
C PHE A 83 11.90 -35.97 24.99
N GLU A 84 10.68 -35.58 25.41
CA GLU A 84 9.65 -36.48 25.93
C GLU A 84 9.25 -37.50 24.88
N VAL A 85 8.87 -37.02 23.70
CA VAL A 85 8.46 -37.88 22.58
C VAL A 85 9.61 -38.75 22.09
N LEU A 86 10.83 -38.22 22.04
CA LEU A 86 12.02 -39.01 21.69
C LEU A 86 12.34 -40.09 22.73
N ALA A 87 11.99 -39.89 24.00
CA ALA A 87 12.20 -40.90 25.06
C ALA A 87 11.18 -42.03 24.97
N GLU A 88 9.95 -41.69 24.58
CA GLU A 88 8.82 -42.61 24.46
C GLU A 88 8.83 -43.37 23.12
N ALA A 89 9.73 -42.99 22.21
CA ALA A 89 9.86 -43.61 20.90
C ALA A 89 10.40 -45.05 20.98
N GLU A 90 9.63 -46.01 20.44
CA GLU A 90 10.04 -47.43 20.36
C GLU A 90 11.04 -47.66 19.21
N LEU A 91 12.32 -47.41 19.49
CA LEU A 91 13.41 -47.69 18.56
C LEU A 91 13.89 -49.15 18.69
N PRO A 92 14.39 -49.78 17.60
CA PRO A 92 14.91 -51.15 17.62
C PRO A 92 16.29 -51.28 18.29
N PHE A 93 16.76 -50.23 18.96
CA PHE A 93 18.02 -50.16 19.70
C PHE A 93 17.84 -49.20 20.88
N GLU A 94 18.60 -49.41 21.95
CA GLU A 94 18.67 -48.44 23.05
C GLU A 94 19.67 -47.33 22.73
N PHE A 95 19.43 -46.11 23.24
CA PHE A 95 20.35 -44.98 23.03
C PHE A 95 21.75 -45.24 23.62
N GLY A 96 21.89 -46.17 24.57
CA GLY A 96 23.20 -46.62 25.08
C GLY A 96 24.03 -47.42 24.07
N GLU A 97 23.42 -47.92 22.98
CA GLU A 97 24.11 -48.66 21.92
C GLU A 97 24.73 -47.74 20.84
N LEU A 98 24.53 -46.42 20.95
CA LEU A 98 25.06 -45.39 20.03
C LEU A 98 26.55 -45.05 20.28
N GLU A 99 27.32 -45.93 20.92
CA GLU A 99 28.74 -45.70 21.20
C GLU A 99 29.53 -45.51 19.89
N LEU A 100 30.15 -44.32 19.73
CA LEU A 100 30.94 -43.98 18.55
C LEU A 100 32.29 -44.71 18.59
N ASN A 101 32.52 -45.63 17.66
CA ASN A 101 33.82 -46.27 17.49
C ASN A 101 34.86 -45.29 16.90
N ARG A 102 36.15 -45.61 17.05
CA ARG A 102 37.25 -44.73 16.59
C ARG A 102 37.19 -44.38 15.09
N ASN A 103 36.67 -45.25 14.24
CA ASN A 103 36.56 -44.99 12.80
C ASN A 103 35.39 -44.03 12.49
N GLU A 104 34.26 -44.15 13.19
CA GLU A 104 33.12 -43.24 13.11
C GLU A 104 33.48 -41.83 13.59
N GLN A 105 34.28 -41.72 14.67
CA GLN A 105 34.77 -40.43 15.16
C GLN A 105 35.62 -39.71 14.10
N VAL A 106 36.45 -40.44 13.34
CA VAL A 106 37.29 -39.87 12.26
C VAL A 106 36.45 -39.50 11.02
N MET A 107 35.46 -40.33 10.65
CA MET A 107 34.50 -40.05 9.55
C MET A 107 33.63 -38.82 9.83
N LEU A 108 33.06 -38.71 11.04
CA LEU A 108 32.21 -37.60 11.45
C LEU A 108 33.00 -36.29 11.66
N SER A 109 34.30 -36.38 12.00
CA SER A 109 35.19 -35.21 12.09
C SER A 109 35.51 -34.58 10.72
N GLY A 110 35.30 -35.31 9.62
CA GLY A 110 35.48 -34.83 8.24
C GLY A 110 34.17 -34.53 7.49
N GLY A 111 33.01 -34.82 8.08
CA GLY A 111 31.67 -34.58 7.51
C GLY A 111 31.07 -33.24 7.94
N GLN A 112 29.89 -32.89 7.40
CA GLN A 112 29.20 -31.62 7.71
C GLN A 112 28.60 -31.56 9.13
N VAL A 113 28.38 -32.69 9.81
CA VAL A 113 27.74 -32.75 11.14
C VAL A 113 28.64 -33.52 12.12
N THR A 114 29.26 -32.81 13.07
CA THR A 114 30.03 -33.42 14.17
C THR A 114 29.15 -33.69 15.38
N ALA A 115 29.57 -34.58 16.30
CA ALA A 115 28.83 -34.88 17.53
C ALA A 115 28.64 -33.64 18.43
N ASP A 116 29.67 -32.80 18.55
CA ASP A 116 29.58 -31.54 19.30
C ASP A 116 28.65 -30.52 18.62
N HIS A 117 28.61 -30.52 17.27
CA HIS A 117 27.69 -29.70 16.50
C HIS A 117 26.24 -30.22 16.60
N LEU A 118 26.01 -31.53 16.68
CA LEU A 118 24.71 -32.14 16.92
C LEU A 118 24.17 -31.75 18.30
N VAL A 119 24.98 -31.96 19.34
CA VAL A 119 24.62 -31.61 20.74
C VAL A 119 24.40 -30.11 20.86
N GLY A 120 25.28 -29.32 20.24
CA GLY A 120 25.13 -27.88 20.07
C GLY A 120 23.79 -27.54 19.44
N THR A 121 23.52 -27.92 18.20
CA THR A 121 22.30 -27.53 17.45
C THR A 121 21.00 -28.08 18.04
N LEU A 122 20.99 -29.29 18.62
CA LEU A 122 19.81 -29.83 19.31
C LEU A 122 19.43 -28.99 20.55
N LEU A 123 20.40 -28.41 21.25
CA LEU A 123 20.22 -27.59 22.45
C LEU A 123 20.29 -26.06 22.20
N SER A 124 20.93 -25.63 21.12
CA SER A 124 21.19 -24.24 20.74
C SER A 124 20.69 -23.98 19.32
N ALA A 125 19.41 -23.66 19.24
CA ALA A 125 18.92 -22.64 18.31
C ALA A 125 17.91 -21.79 19.06
N GLU A 126 17.78 -20.52 18.70
CA GLU A 126 16.70 -19.66 19.18
C GLU A 126 15.37 -20.38 18.95
N VAL A 127 14.69 -20.72 20.05
CA VAL A 127 13.40 -21.39 20.00
C VAL A 127 12.38 -20.39 19.47
N PRO A 128 11.48 -20.78 18.54
CA PRO A 128 10.40 -19.90 18.11
C PRO A 128 9.57 -19.47 19.31
N HIS A 129 9.49 -18.16 19.56
CA HIS A 129 8.74 -17.63 20.69
C HIS A 129 7.33 -17.21 20.24
N PRO A 130 6.28 -17.49 21.03
CA PRO A 130 4.96 -16.93 20.78
C PRO A 130 5.06 -15.41 20.87
N THR A 131 4.48 -14.73 19.89
CA THR A 131 4.36 -13.27 19.91
C THR A 131 2.89 -12.90 19.77
N PRO A 132 2.42 -11.85 20.46
CA PRO A 132 1.03 -11.39 20.34
C PRO A 132 0.61 -10.99 18.91
N ALA A 133 1.58 -10.76 18.03
CA ALA A 133 1.36 -10.39 16.63
C ALA A 133 1.04 -11.59 15.74
N LEU A 134 1.49 -12.79 16.10
CA LEU A 134 1.29 -14.01 15.33
C LEU A 134 0.13 -14.81 15.93
N PRO A 135 -0.82 -15.31 15.11
CA PRO A 135 -1.78 -16.29 15.55
C PRO A 135 -1.09 -17.53 16.14
N PHE A 136 -1.77 -18.22 17.06
CA PHE A 136 -1.26 -19.44 17.66
C PHE A 136 -0.89 -20.50 16.61
N GLU A 137 -1.70 -20.60 15.55
CA GLU A 137 -1.52 -21.53 14.44
C GLU A 137 -0.19 -21.30 13.71
N GLU A 138 0.20 -20.04 13.51
CA GLU A 138 1.48 -19.69 12.89
C GLU A 138 2.65 -19.99 13.84
N THR A 139 2.51 -19.68 15.13
CA THR A 139 3.51 -20.05 16.14
C THR A 139 3.73 -21.57 16.18
N VAL A 140 2.64 -22.35 16.12
CA VAL A 140 2.68 -23.81 16.02
C VAL A 140 3.36 -24.26 14.73
N GLY A 141 3.13 -23.56 13.61
CA GLY A 141 3.84 -23.78 12.34
C GLY A 141 5.35 -23.61 12.47
N LEU A 142 5.80 -22.53 13.12
CA LEU A 142 7.22 -22.27 13.38
C LEU A 142 7.85 -23.31 14.30
N VAL A 143 7.16 -23.69 15.38
CA VAL A 143 7.62 -24.74 16.30
C VAL A 143 7.67 -26.10 15.58
N ARG A 144 6.72 -26.39 14.69
CA ARG A 144 6.75 -27.60 13.86
C ARG A 144 7.96 -27.63 12.94
N ALA A 145 8.28 -26.52 12.26
CA ALA A 145 9.47 -26.42 11.44
C ALA A 145 10.74 -26.65 12.28
N TRP A 146 10.80 -26.05 13.47
CA TRP A 146 11.90 -26.24 14.41
C TRP A 146 12.07 -27.70 14.87
N TYR A 147 10.96 -28.42 15.11
CA TYR A 147 10.99 -29.87 15.40
C TYR A 147 11.41 -30.70 14.19
N TRP A 148 10.95 -30.34 13.00
CA TRP A 148 11.31 -31.01 11.76
C TRP A 148 12.82 -30.92 11.50
N ASP A 149 13.41 -29.72 11.57
CA ASP A 149 14.85 -29.51 11.39
C ASP A 149 15.69 -30.40 12.32
N ARG A 150 15.21 -30.62 13.56
CA ARG A 150 15.90 -31.44 14.57
C ARG A 150 15.71 -32.93 14.37
N ALA A 151 14.52 -33.35 13.96
CA ALA A 151 14.27 -34.73 13.57
C ALA A 151 15.11 -35.10 12.34
N ASP A 152 15.25 -34.18 11.37
CA ASP A 152 16.06 -34.33 10.17
C ASP A 152 17.56 -34.46 10.51
N LEU A 153 18.08 -33.55 11.35
CA LEU A 153 19.46 -33.58 11.85
C LEU A 153 19.77 -34.87 12.62
N LEU A 154 18.85 -35.33 13.47
CA LEU A 154 18.99 -36.59 14.21
C LEU A 154 18.99 -37.80 13.28
N ARG A 155 18.13 -37.80 12.26
CA ARG A 155 18.06 -38.88 11.26
C ARG A 155 19.37 -38.97 10.48
N ASP A 156 19.89 -37.85 10.00
CA ASP A 156 21.12 -37.82 9.20
C ASP A 156 22.32 -38.27 10.05
N PHE A 157 22.35 -37.87 11.33
CA PHE A 157 23.34 -38.38 12.28
C PHE A 157 23.24 -39.89 12.47
N LEU A 158 22.05 -40.43 12.73
CA LEU A 158 21.85 -41.87 12.92
C LEU A 158 22.24 -42.67 11.67
N GLN A 159 21.92 -42.19 10.47
CA GLN A 159 22.31 -42.84 9.20
C GLN A 159 23.83 -42.90 9.00
N GLY A 160 24.58 -41.97 9.59
CA GLY A 160 26.04 -41.95 9.55
C GLY A 160 26.73 -42.92 10.50
N LEU A 161 26.00 -43.62 11.36
CA LEU A 161 26.57 -44.57 12.34
C LEU A 161 26.61 -45.99 11.78
N ALA A 162 27.63 -46.78 12.12
CA ALA A 162 27.69 -48.20 11.77
C ALA A 162 26.57 -49.01 12.46
N LEU A 163 26.01 -48.51 13.57
CA LEU A 163 24.78 -49.06 14.15
C LEU A 163 23.66 -49.15 13.10
N TRP A 164 23.53 -48.14 12.24
CA TRP A 164 22.54 -48.11 11.16
C TRP A 164 22.78 -49.19 10.11
N GLU A 165 24.04 -49.45 9.78
CA GLU A 165 24.41 -50.53 8.86
C GLU A 165 24.13 -51.92 9.45
N ARG A 166 24.19 -52.07 10.78
CA ARG A 166 23.88 -53.35 11.47
C ARG A 166 22.39 -53.64 11.61
N LEU A 167 21.53 -52.62 11.56
CA LEU A 167 20.08 -52.83 11.59
C LEU A 167 19.64 -53.60 10.34
N ASP A 168 18.72 -54.54 10.51
CA ASP A 168 18.03 -55.19 9.39
C ASP A 168 17.08 -54.20 8.69
N GLU A 169 16.59 -54.57 7.51
CA GLU A 169 15.77 -53.66 6.69
C GLU A 169 14.46 -53.28 7.41
N ASP A 170 13.92 -54.19 8.22
CA ASP A 170 12.76 -53.94 9.09
C ASP A 170 13.09 -52.93 10.20
N GLY A 171 14.25 -53.06 10.86
CA GLY A 171 14.73 -52.14 11.88
C GLY A 171 15.03 -50.74 11.34
N ARG A 172 15.63 -50.63 10.14
CA ARG A 172 15.83 -49.35 9.45
C ARG A 172 14.51 -48.70 9.05
N THR A 173 13.57 -49.50 8.54
CA THR A 173 12.22 -49.02 8.16
C THR A 173 11.45 -48.53 9.37
N ARG A 174 11.47 -49.27 10.49
CA ARG A 174 10.85 -48.86 11.76
C ARG A 174 11.46 -47.57 12.29
N THR A 175 12.79 -47.46 12.29
CA THR A 175 13.48 -46.25 12.76
C THR A 175 13.16 -45.04 11.89
N ARG A 176 13.15 -45.18 10.56
CA ARG A 176 12.70 -44.11 9.65
C ARG A 176 11.25 -43.69 9.93
N GLY A 177 10.35 -44.66 10.12
CA GLY A 177 8.94 -44.38 10.42
C GLY A 177 8.75 -43.59 11.72
N VAL A 178 9.49 -43.94 12.77
CA VAL A 178 9.47 -43.24 14.06
C VAL A 178 10.02 -41.81 13.92
N LEU A 179 11.15 -41.63 13.24
CA LEU A 179 11.76 -40.30 13.04
C LEU A 179 10.91 -39.38 12.15
N LEU A 180 10.19 -39.94 11.16
CA LEU A 180 9.26 -39.21 10.29
C LEU A 180 7.95 -38.80 10.99
N GLY A 181 7.64 -39.37 12.16
CA GLY A 181 6.46 -39.01 12.96
C GLY A 181 6.79 -38.24 14.24
N LEU A 182 8.09 -38.03 14.51
CA LEU A 182 8.58 -37.43 15.75
C LEU A 182 8.13 -35.97 15.87
N GLU A 183 8.15 -35.21 14.77
CA GLU A 183 7.75 -33.81 14.74
C GLU A 183 6.25 -33.66 15.02
N THR A 184 5.41 -34.56 14.48
CA THR A 184 3.96 -34.53 14.68
C THR A 184 3.60 -34.86 16.13
N SER A 185 4.24 -35.86 16.71
CA SER A 185 4.05 -36.25 18.11
C SER A 185 4.58 -35.18 19.08
N ALA A 186 5.77 -34.62 18.83
CA ALA A 186 6.35 -33.53 19.62
C ALA A 186 5.46 -32.27 19.58
N LEU A 187 4.87 -31.97 18.43
CA LEU A 187 3.93 -30.85 18.29
C LEU A 187 2.63 -31.06 19.07
N ALA A 188 2.09 -32.29 19.07
CA ALA A 188 0.93 -32.63 19.89
C ALA A 188 1.25 -32.44 21.39
N ARG A 189 2.41 -32.93 21.83
CA ARG A 189 2.86 -32.78 23.21
C ARG A 189 3.11 -31.33 23.60
N TYR A 190 3.70 -30.53 22.71
CA TYR A 190 3.89 -29.10 22.89
C TYR A 190 2.55 -28.38 23.13
N ARG A 191 1.51 -28.68 22.32
CA ARG A 191 0.19 -28.07 22.47
C ARG A 191 -0.43 -28.35 23.85
N GLU A 192 -0.28 -29.57 24.37
CA GLU A 192 -0.76 -29.92 25.71
C GLU A 192 -0.06 -29.08 26.80
N LEU A 193 1.28 -29.05 26.78
CA LEU A 193 2.08 -28.32 27.75
C LEU A 193 1.88 -26.81 27.65
N TYR A 194 1.69 -26.30 26.43
CA TYR A 194 1.39 -24.90 26.16
C TYR A 194 0.05 -24.48 26.78
N ALA A 195 -1.00 -25.29 26.59
CA ALA A 195 -2.33 -25.01 27.15
C ALA A 195 -2.31 -25.00 28.69
N GLN A 196 -1.53 -25.90 29.30
CA GLN A 196 -1.33 -25.90 30.76
C GLN A 196 -0.65 -24.61 31.23
N LEU A 197 0.45 -24.19 30.58
CA LEU A 197 1.17 -22.97 30.95
C LEU A 197 0.29 -21.72 30.79
N ALA A 198 -0.52 -21.65 29.74
CA ALA A 198 -1.45 -20.53 29.49
C ALA A 198 -2.56 -20.43 30.55
N LEU A 199 -3.00 -21.55 31.12
CA LEU A 199 -3.97 -21.57 32.22
C LEU A 199 -3.35 -21.15 33.55
N GLU A 200 -2.08 -21.49 33.78
CA GLU A 200 -1.37 -21.18 35.03
C GLU A 200 -0.84 -19.75 35.09
N ILE A 201 -0.49 -19.16 33.93
CA ILE A 201 0.16 -17.86 33.80
C ILE A 201 -0.63 -16.94 32.86
N PRO A 202 -1.37 -15.96 33.39
CA PRO A 202 -2.16 -15.03 32.56
C PRO A 202 -1.35 -14.27 31.51
N GLU A 203 -0.11 -13.86 31.82
CA GLU A 203 0.79 -13.20 30.86
C GLU A 203 1.06 -14.04 29.63
N PHE A 204 1.28 -15.35 29.83
CA PHE A 204 1.52 -16.29 28.74
C PHE A 204 0.24 -16.52 27.93
N GLY A 205 -0.92 -16.48 28.58
CA GLY A 205 -2.23 -16.49 27.92
C GLY A 205 -2.39 -15.35 26.90
N PHE A 206 -1.99 -14.11 27.25
CA PHE A 206 -2.04 -12.96 26.33
C PHE A 206 -1.14 -13.09 25.10
N TRP A 207 -0.07 -13.90 25.17
CA TRP A 207 0.82 -14.11 24.02
C TRP A 207 0.22 -15.03 22.96
N SER A 208 -0.82 -15.78 23.32
CA SER A 208 -1.36 -16.90 22.54
C SER A 208 -2.69 -16.62 21.85
N GLY A 209 -3.39 -15.54 22.22
CA GLY A 209 -4.78 -15.29 21.83
C GLY A 209 -5.79 -16.32 22.35
N GLN A 210 -5.38 -17.33 23.14
CA GLN A 210 -6.26 -18.38 23.66
C GLN A 210 -7.26 -17.93 24.74
N ILE A 211 -7.31 -16.63 25.08
CA ILE A 211 -8.41 -16.09 25.90
C ILE A 211 -9.75 -16.13 25.13
N GLU A 212 -9.75 -16.52 23.84
CA GLU A 212 -10.96 -16.72 23.03
C GLU A 212 -11.90 -17.83 23.54
N HIS A 213 -11.45 -18.84 24.29
CA HIS A 213 -12.33 -19.92 24.77
C HIS A 213 -13.10 -19.63 26.08
N GLN A 214 -13.01 -18.42 26.64
CA GLN A 214 -13.95 -17.92 27.67
C GLN A 214 -14.92 -16.88 27.09
N ALA A 215 -15.53 -17.20 25.95
CA ALA A 215 -16.48 -16.39 25.17
C ALA A 215 -17.81 -16.02 25.88
N THR A 216 -17.87 -15.97 27.21
CA THR A 216 -19.09 -15.57 27.96
C THR A 216 -18.89 -14.34 28.85
N ARG A 217 -17.78 -13.59 28.72
CA ARG A 217 -17.55 -12.32 29.44
C ARG A 217 -17.02 -11.17 28.56
N SER A 218 -17.42 -11.12 27.29
CA SER A 218 -16.84 -10.25 26.25
C SER A 218 -17.22 -8.76 26.32
N VAL A 219 -18.26 -8.36 27.07
CA VAL A 219 -18.74 -6.95 27.03
C VAL A 219 -17.95 -6.01 27.97
N LEU A 220 -17.25 -6.52 28.98
CA LEU A 220 -16.53 -5.70 29.98
C LEU A 220 -15.02 -5.49 29.71
N ARG A 221 -14.46 -6.13 28.67
CA ARG A 221 -13.01 -6.13 28.36
C ARG A 221 -12.61 -5.28 27.14
N GLN A 222 -13.57 -4.68 26.43
CA GLN A 222 -13.33 -3.88 25.20
C GLN A 222 -13.13 -2.37 25.49
N SER A 223 -12.31 -2.07 26.47
CA SER A 223 -11.86 -0.72 26.82
C SER A 223 -10.47 -0.87 27.41
N LEU A 224 -9.53 0.04 27.12
CA LEU A 224 -8.19 0.05 27.73
C LEU A 224 -8.19 0.08 29.27
N ASP A 225 -9.33 0.31 29.94
CA ASP A 225 -9.55 -0.06 31.34
C ASP A 225 -9.13 -1.51 31.65
N GLY A 226 -9.33 -2.39 30.67
CA GLY A 226 -8.95 -3.79 30.68
C GLY A 226 -7.44 -3.99 30.70
N VAL A 227 -6.61 -3.10 30.13
CA VAL A 227 -5.13 -3.20 30.25
C VAL A 227 -4.72 -3.05 31.70
N GLU A 228 -5.29 -2.05 32.38
CA GLU A 228 -5.02 -1.82 33.80
C GLU A 228 -5.46 -3.04 34.63
N ARG A 229 -6.69 -3.55 34.42
CA ARG A 229 -7.20 -4.73 35.14
C ARG A 229 -6.46 -6.03 34.78
N ALA A 230 -6.04 -6.20 33.53
CA ALA A 230 -5.29 -7.35 33.05
C ALA A 230 -3.90 -7.41 33.69
N LEU A 231 -3.28 -6.24 33.89
CA LEU A 231 -1.95 -6.12 34.48
C LEU A 231 -1.98 -5.97 36.02
N GLN A 232 -3.11 -5.54 36.58
CA GLN A 232 -3.37 -5.48 38.04
C GLN A 232 -3.33 -6.89 38.65
N GLY A 233 -2.49 -7.06 39.68
CA GLY A 233 -2.28 -8.35 40.35
C GLY A 233 -1.15 -9.21 39.77
N LEU A 234 -0.54 -8.79 38.65
CA LEU A 234 0.56 -9.50 37.99
C LEU A 234 1.98 -9.02 38.41
N ALA A 235 2.07 -7.89 39.13
CA ALA A 235 3.32 -7.42 39.72
C ALA A 235 3.09 -6.89 41.13
N ARG A 236 4.17 -6.87 41.91
CA ARG A 236 4.22 -6.18 43.20
C ARG A 236 3.90 -4.69 43.01
N PRO A 237 3.14 -4.06 43.92
CA PRO A 237 2.98 -2.62 43.90
C PRO A 237 4.35 -1.93 43.88
N VAL A 238 4.60 -1.10 42.87
CA VAL A 238 5.82 -0.30 42.78
C VAL A 238 5.57 1.01 43.53
N GLU A 239 6.47 1.34 44.46
CA GLU A 239 6.49 2.66 45.08
C GLU A 239 7.19 3.63 44.12
N PHE A 240 6.45 4.63 43.65
CA PHE A 240 7.01 5.73 42.87
C PHE A 240 7.43 6.86 43.82
N ALA A 241 8.67 7.30 43.70
CA ALA A 241 9.21 8.44 44.44
C ALA A 241 9.44 9.66 43.54
N HIS A 242 9.44 10.86 44.13
CA HIS A 242 9.83 12.11 43.48
C HIS A 242 9.19 12.33 42.10
N ALA A 243 10.01 12.55 41.06
CA ALA A 243 9.55 12.85 39.71
C ALA A 243 8.73 11.73 39.08
N ALA A 244 8.99 10.44 39.38
CA ALA A 244 8.17 9.35 38.86
C ALA A 244 6.75 9.38 39.44
N HIS A 245 6.59 9.78 40.70
CA HIS A 245 5.27 10.01 41.29
C HIS A 245 4.57 11.20 40.62
N GLY A 246 5.29 12.32 40.46
CA GLY A 246 4.76 13.52 39.79
C GLY A 246 4.30 13.23 38.36
N LEU A 247 5.09 12.48 37.60
CA LEU A 247 4.78 12.08 36.22
C LEU A 247 3.52 11.19 36.15
N THR A 248 3.47 10.15 36.99
CA THR A 248 2.33 9.24 37.12
C THR A 248 1.05 9.98 37.51
N ALA A 249 1.16 10.91 38.47
CA ALA A 249 0.04 11.72 38.93
C ALA A 249 -0.46 12.67 37.82
N ALA A 250 0.45 13.30 37.07
CA ALA A 250 0.11 14.19 35.96
C ALA A 250 -0.65 13.43 34.85
N TYR A 251 -0.22 12.22 34.50
CA TYR A 251 -0.90 11.40 33.49
C TYR A 251 -2.26 10.90 33.97
N ARG A 252 -2.36 10.39 35.20
CA ARG A 252 -3.66 9.98 35.78
C ARG A 252 -4.64 11.14 35.89
N ALA A 253 -4.17 12.35 36.20
CA ALA A 253 -4.99 13.55 36.26
C ALA A 253 -5.58 13.97 34.90
N ALA A 254 -5.12 13.40 33.78
CA ALA A 254 -5.68 13.64 32.45
C ALA A 254 -6.97 12.84 32.17
N LEU A 255 -7.14 11.66 32.80
CA LEU A 255 -8.30 10.78 32.59
C LEU A 255 -9.66 11.43 32.89
N PRO A 256 -9.86 12.15 34.01
CA PRO A 256 -11.14 12.79 34.30
C PRO A 256 -11.34 14.10 33.52
N ARG A 257 -10.31 14.63 32.84
CA ARG A 257 -10.45 15.87 32.07
C ARG A 257 -11.28 15.62 30.80
N PRO A 258 -12.09 16.60 30.36
CA PRO A 258 -12.76 16.55 29.07
C PRO A 258 -11.81 16.24 27.90
N ILE A 259 -12.30 15.55 26.87
CA ILE A 259 -11.54 15.26 25.62
C ILE A 259 -11.13 16.56 24.89
N LEU A 260 -11.97 17.59 25.01
CA LEU A 260 -11.83 18.91 24.40
C LEU A 260 -11.86 20.00 25.48
N SER A 261 -11.23 21.14 25.26
CA SER A 261 -11.02 22.17 26.30
C SER A 261 -12.31 22.93 26.64
N GLU A 262 -12.36 23.54 27.83
CA GLU A 262 -13.51 24.34 28.26
C GLU A 262 -13.72 25.58 27.36
N GLY A 263 -14.93 25.75 26.81
CA GLY A 263 -15.30 26.84 25.89
C GLY A 263 -15.65 26.41 24.47
N GLU A 264 -15.46 25.13 24.14
CA GLU A 264 -15.64 24.55 22.80
C GLU A 264 -17.03 23.90 22.60
N ALA A 265 -17.82 23.75 23.68
CA ALA A 265 -19.17 23.18 23.67
C ALA A 265 -20.26 24.26 23.95
N PRO A 266 -21.50 24.08 23.46
CA PRO A 266 -22.65 24.89 23.84
C PRO A 266 -22.81 25.00 25.36
N SER A 267 -23.28 26.15 25.85
CA SER A 267 -23.50 26.38 27.28
C SER A 267 -24.47 25.33 27.84
N GLY A 268 -24.05 24.62 28.88
CA GLY A 268 -24.82 23.54 29.52
C GLY A 268 -24.61 22.14 28.93
N LEU A 269 -23.88 22.00 27.82
CA LEU A 269 -23.51 20.69 27.25
C LEU A 269 -22.23 20.17 27.93
N ALA A 270 -22.24 18.91 28.35
CA ALA A 270 -21.12 18.27 29.02
C ALA A 270 -20.28 17.46 28.02
N MET A 271 -18.97 17.67 28.04
CA MET A 271 -18.03 16.92 27.20
C MET A 271 -17.60 15.63 27.90
N PRO A 272 -17.56 14.48 27.18
CA PRO A 272 -17.03 13.24 27.74
C PRO A 272 -15.60 13.43 28.25
N SER A 273 -15.31 12.82 29.40
CA SER A 273 -13.94 12.75 29.90
C SER A 273 -13.08 11.88 28.98
N LEU A 274 -11.76 12.06 29.04
CA LEU A 274 -10.81 11.26 28.29
C LEU A 274 -11.01 9.76 28.55
N ALA A 275 -11.23 9.36 29.82
CA ALA A 275 -11.52 7.98 30.17
C ALA A 275 -12.87 7.48 29.66
N GLY A 276 -13.91 8.31 29.70
CA GLY A 276 -15.27 7.89 29.32
C GLY A 276 -15.49 7.84 27.81
N GLY A 277 -14.91 8.78 27.06
CA GLY A 277 -15.14 8.89 25.61
C GLY A 277 -14.12 8.14 24.73
N TYR A 278 -13.13 7.47 25.31
CA TYR A 278 -12.22 6.61 24.55
C TYR A 278 -12.85 5.23 24.29
N VAL A 279 -12.89 4.83 23.02
CA VAL A 279 -13.36 3.51 22.59
C VAL A 279 -12.21 2.84 21.85
N ASP A 280 -11.88 1.60 22.23
CA ASP A 280 -10.84 0.80 21.57
C ASP A 280 -11.22 0.58 20.10
N PRO A 281 -10.41 1.08 19.14
CA PRO A 281 -10.66 0.80 17.73
C PRO A 281 -10.27 -0.64 17.37
N ASP A 282 -10.88 -1.16 16.31
CA ASP A 282 -10.34 -2.31 15.59
C ASP A 282 -8.94 -1.98 15.05
N PHE A 283 -8.13 -3.00 14.79
CA PHE A 283 -6.78 -2.82 14.26
C PHE A 283 -6.35 -3.98 13.37
N ARG A 284 -5.31 -3.74 12.58
CA ARG A 284 -4.51 -4.78 11.92
C ARG A 284 -3.08 -4.72 12.45
N VAL A 285 -2.39 -5.84 12.50
CA VAL A 285 -0.99 -5.91 12.90
C VAL A 285 -0.22 -6.82 11.95
N ALA A 286 0.98 -6.40 11.55
CA ALA A 286 1.87 -7.19 10.72
C ALA A 286 3.35 -6.85 11.01
N PRO A 287 4.27 -7.83 10.91
CA PRO A 287 5.70 -7.58 11.00
C PRO A 287 6.20 -6.84 9.76
N VAL A 288 6.98 -5.77 9.95
CA VAL A 288 7.53 -5.00 8.84
C VAL A 288 8.69 -5.77 8.19
N PRO A 289 8.62 -6.08 6.88
CA PRO A 289 9.71 -6.79 6.20
C PRO A 289 10.95 -5.90 6.04
N GLU A 290 12.13 -6.52 5.94
CA GLU A 290 13.39 -5.79 5.68
C GLU A 290 13.44 -5.21 4.25
N GLU A 291 12.85 -5.93 3.28
CA GLU A 291 12.79 -5.55 1.86
C GLU A 291 11.41 -5.89 1.27
N GLY A 292 10.87 -5.02 0.40
CA GLY A 292 9.59 -5.23 -0.30
C GLY A 292 8.51 -4.19 0.00
N SER A 293 7.25 -4.52 -0.33
CA SER A 293 6.07 -3.68 -0.06
C SER A 293 5.89 -3.44 1.44
N GLY A 294 5.89 -2.16 1.82
CA GLY A 294 5.88 -1.71 3.20
C GLY A 294 4.50 -1.27 3.73
N PRO A 295 4.46 -0.77 4.98
CA PRO A 295 3.24 -0.38 5.67
C PRO A 295 2.44 0.78 5.07
N ALA A 296 2.96 1.52 4.08
CA ALA A 296 2.15 2.56 3.43
C ALA A 296 1.26 2.04 2.29
N GLN A 297 1.45 0.81 1.81
CA GLN A 297 0.64 0.21 0.73
C GLN A 297 -0.59 -0.51 1.30
N GLU A 298 -1.76 -0.33 0.69
CA GLU A 298 -3.01 -0.95 1.18
C GLU A 298 -3.00 -2.47 1.00
N ASP A 299 -2.51 -2.97 -0.14
CA ASP A 299 -2.41 -4.41 -0.47
C ASP A 299 -1.61 -5.21 0.59
N TRP A 300 -0.69 -4.55 1.30
CA TRP A 300 0.05 -5.17 2.40
C TRP A 300 -0.85 -5.49 3.59
N TRP A 301 -1.77 -4.57 3.91
CA TRP A 301 -2.73 -4.71 5.00
C TRP A 301 -3.88 -5.65 4.68
N GLU A 302 -4.24 -5.82 3.42
CA GLU A 302 -5.31 -6.73 2.99
C GLU A 302 -5.09 -8.17 3.47
N ARG A 303 -3.82 -8.59 3.57
CA ARG A 303 -3.41 -9.93 4.01
C ARG A 303 -3.50 -10.14 5.53
N ALA A 304 -3.43 -9.07 6.32
CA ALA A 304 -3.43 -9.15 7.79
C ALA A 304 -4.88 -9.11 8.33
N PRO A 305 -5.34 -10.03 9.19
CA PRO A 305 -6.73 -10.03 9.67
C PRO A 305 -7.07 -8.82 10.53
N VAL A 306 -8.33 -8.38 10.50
CA VAL A 306 -8.82 -7.33 11.42
C VAL A 306 -9.12 -7.91 12.79
N ARG A 307 -8.58 -7.26 13.82
CA ARG A 307 -8.65 -7.64 15.23
C ARG A 307 -9.41 -6.59 16.05
N SER A 308 -10.05 -7.02 17.13
CA SER A 308 -10.85 -6.16 18.04
C SER A 308 -10.37 -6.23 19.51
N ASP A 309 -9.28 -6.95 19.76
CA ASP A 309 -8.70 -7.27 21.05
C ASP A 309 -7.51 -6.34 21.40
N LEU A 310 -7.59 -5.05 21.05
CA LEU A 310 -6.45 -4.11 21.14
C LEU A 310 -5.82 -4.07 22.54
N THR A 311 -6.67 -4.09 23.57
CA THR A 311 -6.26 -4.17 24.97
C THR A 311 -5.40 -5.41 25.26
N GLU A 312 -5.83 -6.59 24.81
CA GLU A 312 -5.10 -7.86 25.01
C GLU A 312 -3.80 -7.86 24.22
N PHE A 313 -3.83 -7.41 22.96
CA PHE A 313 -2.64 -7.29 22.14
C PHE A 313 -1.57 -6.40 22.80
N LEU A 314 -1.93 -5.19 23.24
CA LEU A 314 -0.99 -4.26 23.87
C LEU A 314 -0.47 -4.80 25.20
N SER A 315 -1.30 -5.46 26.02
CA SER A 315 -0.86 -6.14 27.24
C SER A 315 0.13 -7.27 26.93
N GLY A 316 -0.12 -8.07 25.89
CA GLY A 316 0.80 -9.08 25.39
C GLY A 316 2.14 -8.48 24.93
N THR A 317 2.11 -7.38 24.17
CA THR A 317 3.32 -6.70 23.68
C THR A 317 4.16 -6.17 24.83
N LEU A 318 3.53 -5.50 25.81
CA LEU A 318 4.22 -4.94 26.98
C LEU A 318 4.75 -6.00 27.95
N THR A 319 4.33 -7.26 27.80
CA THR A 319 4.82 -8.37 28.62
C THR A 319 5.77 -9.28 27.86
N SER A 320 6.01 -9.07 26.56
CA SER A 320 6.88 -9.89 25.73
C SER A 320 8.30 -9.34 25.65
N ARG A 321 9.30 -10.23 25.83
CA ARG A 321 10.73 -9.88 25.70
C ARG A 321 11.10 -9.41 24.29
N ALA A 322 10.46 -9.95 23.25
CA ALA A 322 10.78 -9.58 21.87
C ALA A 322 10.51 -8.08 21.60
N SER A 323 9.54 -7.49 22.31
CA SER A 323 9.15 -6.09 22.14
C SER A 323 10.09 -5.08 22.80
N THR A 324 11.16 -5.53 23.46
CA THR A 324 12.23 -4.65 23.96
C THR A 324 13.38 -4.49 22.95
N ALA A 325 13.37 -5.22 21.82
CA ALA A 325 14.43 -5.16 20.81
C ALA A 325 14.13 -4.16 19.67
N ALA A 326 12.86 -3.90 19.40
CA ALA A 326 12.41 -2.98 18.35
C ALA A 326 11.14 -2.22 18.79
N PRO A 327 10.89 -1.01 18.25
CA PRO A 327 9.70 -0.25 18.57
C PRO A 327 8.44 -0.83 17.93
N LEU A 328 7.29 -0.64 18.59
CA LEU A 328 5.97 -0.84 17.99
C LEU A 328 5.56 0.43 17.22
N LEU A 329 5.35 0.31 15.91
CA LEU A 329 4.91 1.41 15.05
C LEU A 329 3.38 1.43 14.93
N VAL A 330 2.71 2.41 15.54
CA VAL A 330 1.26 2.60 15.47
C VAL A 330 0.90 3.59 14.36
N LEU A 331 0.16 3.09 13.39
CA LEU A 331 -0.28 3.79 12.18
C LEU A 331 -1.77 4.03 12.20
N GLY A 332 -2.21 5.02 11.44
CA GLY A 332 -3.62 5.34 11.29
C GLY A 332 -3.82 6.66 10.57
N GLN A 333 -5.03 6.84 10.05
CA GLN A 333 -5.43 8.08 9.41
C GLN A 333 -5.40 9.27 10.38
N PRO A 334 -5.36 10.53 9.88
CA PRO A 334 -5.62 11.70 10.70
C PRO A 334 -6.95 11.53 11.47
N GLY A 335 -7.00 11.97 12.73
CA GLY A 335 -8.20 11.82 13.55
C GLY A 335 -8.50 10.40 14.08
N ALA A 336 -7.71 9.36 13.72
CA ALA A 336 -7.92 7.98 14.17
C ALA A 336 -7.66 7.74 15.67
N GLY A 337 -7.28 8.77 16.44
CA GLY A 337 -7.10 8.66 17.89
C GLY A 337 -5.71 8.21 18.37
N LYS A 338 -4.68 8.19 17.51
CA LYS A 338 -3.29 7.80 17.87
C LYS A 338 -2.75 8.54 19.11
N SER A 339 -2.87 9.86 19.16
CA SER A 339 -2.41 10.67 20.30
C SER A 339 -3.30 10.52 21.54
N VAL A 340 -4.58 10.16 21.35
CA VAL A 340 -5.48 9.83 22.46
C VAL A 340 -5.08 8.48 23.07
N LEU A 341 -4.75 7.49 22.22
CA LEU A 341 -4.21 6.20 22.64
C LEU A 341 -2.94 6.36 23.49
N THR A 342 -1.97 7.21 23.08
CA THR A 342 -0.76 7.45 23.90
C THR A 342 -1.08 8.10 25.26
N LYS A 343 -2.04 9.03 25.32
CA LYS A 343 -2.50 9.63 26.59
C LYS A 343 -3.17 8.61 27.50
N ILE A 344 -4.06 7.77 26.95
CA ILE A 344 -4.75 6.73 27.72
C ILE A 344 -3.73 5.71 28.23
N LEU A 345 -2.81 5.23 27.39
CA LEU A 345 -1.77 4.29 27.80
C LEU A 345 -0.88 4.88 28.90
N ALA A 346 -0.43 6.14 28.76
CA ALA A 346 0.38 6.79 29.79
C ALA A 346 -0.35 6.84 31.15
N ALA A 347 -1.65 7.13 31.13
CA ALA A 347 -2.44 7.22 32.35
C ALA A 347 -2.84 5.86 32.94
N ARG A 348 -3.08 4.85 32.11
CA ARG A 348 -3.53 3.50 32.54
C ARG A 348 -2.38 2.57 32.92
N LEU A 349 -1.21 2.72 32.32
CA LEU A 349 -0.02 1.94 32.69
C LEU A 349 0.59 2.38 34.02
N SER A 350 0.42 3.65 34.34
CA SER A 350 0.75 4.24 35.64
C SER A 350 0.19 3.38 36.79
N GLY A 351 1.07 2.73 37.58
CA GLY A 351 0.66 1.89 38.72
C GLY A 351 0.50 0.38 38.46
N THR A 352 0.83 -0.12 37.26
CA THR A 352 0.73 -1.55 36.89
C THR A 352 2.08 -2.28 36.79
N GLY A 353 3.13 -1.69 37.37
CA GLY A 353 4.52 -2.14 37.23
C GLY A 353 5.23 -1.55 36.02
N PHE A 354 4.70 -0.47 35.44
CA PHE A 354 5.28 0.27 34.32
C PHE A 354 5.46 1.75 34.67
N LEU A 355 6.48 2.35 34.06
CA LEU A 355 6.78 3.78 34.16
C LEU A 355 6.64 4.42 32.76
N PRO A 356 5.44 4.88 32.39
CA PRO A 356 5.25 5.51 31.09
C PRO A 356 5.92 6.88 31.05
N VAL A 357 6.51 7.22 29.91
CA VAL A 357 6.96 8.57 29.56
C VAL A 357 6.40 8.89 28.18
N ARG A 358 5.58 9.92 28.08
CA ARG A 358 4.99 10.37 26.81
C ARG A 358 5.83 11.50 26.21
N ILE A 359 6.39 11.24 25.04
CA ILE A 359 7.29 12.11 24.28
C ILE A 359 6.50 12.66 23.09
N VAL A 360 6.12 13.93 23.17
CA VAL A 360 5.37 14.60 22.09
C VAL A 360 6.38 15.14 21.07
N LEU A 361 6.54 14.45 19.93
CA LEU A 361 7.65 14.68 19.01
C LEU A 361 7.63 16.05 18.33
N ARG A 362 6.45 16.65 18.16
CA ARG A 362 6.34 18.05 17.70
C ARG A 362 6.86 19.10 18.68
N GLU A 363 6.93 18.79 19.97
CA GLU A 363 7.35 19.74 21.02
C GLU A 363 8.87 19.70 21.28
N ILE A 364 9.58 18.84 20.55
CA ILE A 364 10.96 18.46 20.84
C ILE A 364 11.84 18.79 19.63
N ARG A 365 13.12 19.10 19.87
CA ARG A 365 14.05 19.40 18.79
C ARG A 365 14.46 18.11 18.11
N ALA A 366 14.44 18.10 16.79
CA ALA A 366 14.74 16.89 16.04
C ALA A 366 16.23 16.50 16.11
N GLU A 367 17.11 17.46 16.40
CA GLU A 367 18.55 17.24 16.54
C GLU A 367 18.92 16.60 17.89
N ASP A 368 18.04 16.69 18.89
CA ASP A 368 18.27 16.16 20.23
C ASP A 368 18.39 14.63 20.17
N ASP A 369 19.28 14.05 20.99
CA ASP A 369 19.38 12.60 21.12
C ASP A 369 18.15 12.02 21.84
N ILE A 370 17.87 10.72 21.70
CA ILE A 370 16.68 10.11 22.31
C ILE A 370 16.58 10.35 23.82
N GLN A 371 17.71 10.44 24.53
CA GLN A 371 17.70 10.67 25.97
C GLN A 371 17.32 12.11 26.32
N ASP A 372 17.89 13.09 25.61
CA ASP A 372 17.55 14.51 25.76
C ASP A 372 16.06 14.76 25.50
N GLN A 373 15.49 14.08 24.50
CA GLN A 373 14.06 14.13 24.20
C GLN A 373 13.19 13.61 25.36
N ILE A 374 13.62 12.52 26.01
CA ILE A 374 12.96 11.95 27.20
C ILE A 374 13.05 12.92 28.37
N GLU A 375 14.23 13.47 28.65
CA GLU A 375 14.45 14.41 29.75
C GLU A 375 13.67 15.73 29.55
N HIS A 376 13.53 16.19 28.31
CA HIS A 376 12.65 17.29 27.96
C HIS A 376 11.17 16.97 28.28
N ALA A 377 10.69 15.79 27.88
CA ALA A 377 9.32 15.36 28.14
C ALA A 377 8.99 15.26 29.63
N ILE A 378 9.93 14.76 30.44
CA ILE A 378 9.80 14.71 31.91
C ILE A 378 9.66 16.12 32.48
N ARG A 379 10.53 17.04 32.04
CA ARG A 379 10.49 18.45 32.48
C ARG A 379 9.18 19.13 32.10
N SER A 380 8.69 18.91 30.89
CA SER A 380 7.41 19.46 30.43
C SER A 380 6.24 18.98 31.30
N ALA A 381 6.23 17.68 31.67
CA ALA A 381 5.15 17.09 32.45
C ALA A 381 5.21 17.40 33.96
N THR A 382 6.40 17.51 34.55
CA THR A 382 6.60 17.61 36.01
C THR A 382 7.09 18.98 36.48
N SER A 383 7.57 19.83 35.55
CA SER A 383 8.34 21.05 35.86
C SER A 383 9.67 20.80 36.60
N GLU A 384 10.09 19.54 36.78
CA GLU A 384 11.35 19.16 37.42
C GLU A 384 12.42 18.82 36.38
N ARG A 385 13.69 19.10 36.69
CA ARG A 385 14.83 18.66 35.86
C ARG A 385 15.42 17.40 36.46
N VAL A 386 15.17 16.26 35.83
CA VAL A 386 15.65 14.94 36.29
C VAL A 386 16.26 14.20 35.12
N SER A 387 17.43 13.58 35.35
CA SER A 387 18.09 12.76 34.33
C SER A 387 17.32 11.45 34.11
N TRP A 388 17.41 10.88 32.91
CA TRP A 388 16.76 9.60 32.62
C TRP A 388 17.12 8.48 33.63
N PRO A 389 18.40 8.25 33.99
CA PRO A 389 18.76 7.24 34.98
C PRO A 389 18.20 7.50 36.38
N ASP A 390 18.10 8.77 36.79
CA ASP A 390 17.52 9.13 38.09
C ASP A 390 16.01 8.85 38.13
N LEU A 391 15.31 9.12 37.02
CA LEU A 391 13.88 8.81 36.91
C LEU A 391 13.66 7.29 37.05
N VAL A 392 14.40 6.46 36.33
CA VAL A 392 14.23 4.99 36.41
C VAL A 392 14.55 4.49 37.83
N ARG A 393 15.58 5.03 38.49
CA ARG A 393 15.88 4.70 39.90
C ARG A 393 14.78 5.12 40.88
N SER A 394 13.99 6.14 40.56
CA SER A 394 12.86 6.59 41.38
C SER A 394 11.61 5.70 41.28
N ALA A 395 11.66 4.64 40.46
CA ALA A 395 10.60 3.66 40.27
C ALA A 395 11.17 2.22 40.24
N PRO A 396 11.79 1.73 41.33
CA PRO A 396 12.44 0.42 41.33
C PRO A 396 11.46 -0.71 40.99
N GLY A 397 11.85 -1.59 40.07
CA GLY A 397 11.04 -2.71 39.60
C GLY A 397 9.94 -2.36 38.57
N ALA A 398 9.76 -1.09 38.22
CA ALA A 398 8.90 -0.68 37.10
C ALA A 398 9.66 -0.72 35.76
N VAL A 399 9.02 -1.24 34.72
CA VAL A 399 9.58 -1.23 33.36
C VAL A 399 9.21 0.08 32.65
N PRO A 400 10.17 0.86 32.13
CA PRO A 400 9.83 2.07 31.41
C PRO A 400 9.15 1.82 30.07
N VAL A 401 8.18 2.68 29.73
CA VAL A 401 7.44 2.64 28.46
C VAL A 401 7.49 4.02 27.80
N LEU A 402 8.25 4.15 26.72
CA LEU A 402 8.41 5.37 25.96
C LEU A 402 7.33 5.46 24.88
N LEU A 403 6.48 6.48 24.95
CA LEU A 403 5.37 6.71 24.03
C LEU A 403 5.69 7.93 23.16
N PHE A 404 6.25 7.70 21.98
CA PHE A 404 6.59 8.73 20.99
C PHE A 404 5.37 9.07 20.14
N ASP A 405 4.84 10.27 20.33
CA ASP A 405 3.60 10.76 19.70
C ASP A 405 3.92 11.73 18.55
N GLY A 406 3.57 11.38 17.30
CA GLY A 406 3.72 12.26 16.13
C GLY A 406 5.03 12.14 15.34
N PHE A 407 5.47 10.94 14.95
CA PHE A 407 6.70 10.78 14.15
C PHE A 407 6.63 11.42 12.76
N ASP A 408 5.44 11.44 12.14
CA ASP A 408 5.21 12.14 10.88
C ASP A 408 5.43 13.66 11.00
N GLU A 409 5.13 14.24 12.17
CA GLU A 409 5.29 15.66 12.45
C GLU A 409 6.78 16.04 12.50
N LEU A 410 7.61 15.18 13.08
CA LEU A 410 9.07 15.34 13.11
C LEU A 410 9.68 15.32 11.69
N LEU A 411 9.21 14.43 10.82
CA LEU A 411 9.67 14.35 9.43
C LEU A 411 9.23 15.54 8.57
N GLN A 412 8.10 16.18 8.90
CA GLN A 412 7.62 17.36 8.20
C GLN A 412 8.33 18.65 8.61
N ALA A 413 8.76 18.76 9.88
CA ALA A 413 9.39 19.95 10.42
C ALA A 413 10.84 20.16 9.95
N THR A 414 11.63 19.09 9.81
CA THR A 414 13.08 19.20 9.57
C THR A 414 13.48 19.34 8.10
N GLY A 415 12.61 18.99 7.15
CA GLY A 415 12.90 19.05 5.71
C GLY A 415 14.06 18.15 5.23
N VAL A 416 14.77 17.45 6.14
CA VAL A 416 15.96 16.63 5.86
C VAL A 416 15.92 15.31 6.67
N ASN A 417 16.13 14.21 5.94
CA ASN A 417 16.41 12.82 6.33
C ASN A 417 16.65 12.49 7.83
N GLN A 418 15.57 12.36 8.61
CA GLN A 418 15.54 11.55 9.86
C GLN A 418 14.94 10.17 9.59
N THR A 419 15.28 9.58 8.44
CA THR A 419 14.76 8.25 8.05
C THR A 419 15.25 7.16 9.02
N ASP A 420 16.33 7.40 9.76
CA ASP A 420 16.93 6.48 10.72
C ASP A 420 16.40 6.64 12.17
N TYR A 421 15.40 7.49 12.41
CA TYR A 421 14.92 7.79 13.76
C TYR A 421 14.43 6.55 14.53
N LEU A 422 13.69 5.64 13.87
CA LEU A 422 13.27 4.36 14.47
C LEU A 422 14.47 3.47 14.83
N VAL A 423 15.55 3.53 14.05
CA VAL A 423 16.81 2.83 14.33
C VAL A 423 17.50 3.45 15.55
N LYS A 424 17.45 4.77 15.73
CA LYS A 424 17.97 5.43 16.96
C LYS A 424 17.22 4.98 18.21
N ILE A 425 15.89 4.84 18.12
CA ILE A 425 15.07 4.30 19.22
C ILE A 425 15.48 2.85 19.54
N ALA A 426 15.61 1.97 18.54
CA ALA A 426 16.03 0.59 18.77
C ALA A 426 17.44 0.50 19.39
N LYS A 427 18.38 1.34 18.95
CA LYS A 427 19.71 1.45 19.58
C LYS A 427 19.63 1.88 21.05
N PHE A 428 18.72 2.82 21.37
CA PHE A 428 18.47 3.21 22.75
C PHE A 428 17.90 2.04 23.55
N GLN A 429 16.90 1.31 23.03
CA GLN A 429 16.34 0.13 23.70
C GLN A 429 17.43 -0.92 23.98
N GLN A 430 18.27 -1.25 23.00
CA GLN A 430 19.38 -2.20 23.18
C GLN A 430 20.35 -1.74 24.28
N ARG A 431 20.74 -0.46 24.27
CA ARG A 431 21.62 0.12 25.28
C ARG A 431 21.05 -0.01 26.70
N GLU A 432 19.74 0.11 26.85
CA GLU A 432 19.06 0.00 28.15
C GLU A 432 18.90 -1.47 28.59
N VAL A 433 18.67 -2.40 27.65
CA VAL A 433 18.71 -3.85 27.89
C VAL A 433 20.10 -4.27 28.39
N ASP A 434 21.18 -3.82 27.74
CA ASP A 434 22.56 -4.13 28.13
C ASP A 434 22.90 -3.62 29.55
N GLN A 435 22.17 -2.61 30.03
CA GLN A 435 22.29 -2.04 31.37
C GLN A 435 21.33 -2.67 32.39
N GLY A 436 20.63 -3.76 32.04
CA GLY A 436 19.72 -4.48 32.92
C GLY A 436 18.40 -3.73 33.18
N ARG A 437 18.04 -2.74 32.37
CA ARG A 437 16.82 -1.96 32.50
C ARG A 437 16.06 -1.89 31.16
N PRO A 438 15.39 -2.98 30.74
CA PRO A 438 14.72 -3.03 29.45
C PRO A 438 13.65 -1.93 29.31
N VAL A 439 13.46 -1.44 28.09
CA VAL A 439 12.50 -0.36 27.79
C VAL A 439 11.63 -0.74 26.59
N TYR A 440 10.33 -0.46 26.71
CA TYR A 440 9.41 -0.56 25.57
C TYR A 440 9.28 0.78 24.87
N ALA A 441 9.24 0.78 23.54
CA ALA A 441 9.01 1.97 22.73
C ALA A 441 7.79 1.78 21.82
N LEU A 442 6.86 2.72 21.86
CA LEU A 442 5.73 2.83 20.95
C LEU A 442 5.84 4.14 20.20
N VAL A 443 5.78 4.10 18.88
CA VAL A 443 5.91 5.27 18.01
C VAL A 443 4.65 5.41 17.18
N THR A 444 3.99 6.56 17.21
CA THR A 444 2.81 6.83 16.37
C THR A 444 3.21 7.59 15.10
N SER A 445 2.59 7.26 13.96
CA SER A 445 2.80 7.97 12.68
C SER A 445 1.57 7.87 11.77
N ARG A 446 1.55 8.64 10.69
CA ARG A 446 0.57 8.45 9.59
C ARG A 446 1.02 7.32 8.68
N THR A 447 0.05 6.56 8.16
CA THR A 447 0.29 5.44 7.23
C THR A 447 1.12 5.86 6.02
N ALA A 448 0.78 6.99 5.39
CA ALA A 448 1.48 7.49 4.20
C ALA A 448 2.95 7.89 4.43
N VAL A 449 3.36 8.08 5.68
CA VAL A 449 4.72 8.50 6.04
C VAL A 449 5.59 7.30 6.41
N ALA A 450 4.99 6.14 6.65
CA ALA A 450 5.69 4.93 7.10
C ALA A 450 6.76 4.45 6.10
N ASP A 451 6.54 4.61 4.79
CA ASP A 451 7.51 4.23 3.74
C ASP A 451 8.80 5.06 3.74
N ARG A 452 8.79 6.23 4.39
CA ARG A 452 9.99 7.07 4.50
C ARG A 452 10.88 6.67 5.68
N ALA A 453 10.39 5.82 6.58
CA ALA A 453 11.09 5.43 7.79
C ALA A 453 11.85 4.12 7.56
N ARG A 454 13.13 4.08 7.94
CA ARG A 454 13.88 2.83 8.02
C ARG A 454 13.50 2.12 9.31
N CYS A 455 12.74 1.03 9.18
CA CYS A 455 12.33 0.21 10.32
C CYS A 455 13.46 -0.79 10.66
N PRO A 456 13.87 -0.92 11.95
CA PRO A 456 14.80 -1.96 12.37
C PRO A 456 14.15 -3.36 12.30
N GLN A 457 14.98 -4.40 12.21
CA GLN A 457 14.51 -5.79 12.22
C GLN A 457 13.67 -6.07 13.47
N GLY A 458 12.56 -6.80 13.30
CA GLY A 458 11.62 -7.10 14.39
C GLY A 458 10.60 -5.99 14.69
N THR A 459 10.57 -4.90 13.92
CA THR A 459 9.53 -3.88 14.04
C THR A 459 8.16 -4.46 13.70
N LEU A 460 7.19 -4.24 14.59
CA LEU A 460 5.79 -4.55 14.35
C LEU A 460 5.06 -3.25 13.96
N ALA A 461 4.25 -3.30 12.90
CA ALA A 461 3.34 -2.21 12.57
C ALA A 461 1.92 -2.58 12.97
N LEU A 462 1.25 -1.70 13.71
CA LEU A 462 -0.15 -1.79 14.07
C LEU A 462 -0.92 -0.65 13.43
N ARG A 463 -1.93 -0.93 12.61
CA ARG A 463 -2.80 0.09 12.01
C ARG A 463 -4.14 0.14 12.71
N LEU A 464 -4.51 1.30 13.23
CA LEU A 464 -5.86 1.56 13.75
C LEU A 464 -6.85 1.64 12.58
N GLU A 465 -7.88 0.82 12.64
CA GLU A 465 -8.95 0.77 11.64
C GLU A 465 -10.05 1.80 11.95
N PRO A 466 -10.78 2.30 10.94
CA PRO A 466 -11.91 3.19 11.16
C PRO A 466 -13.00 2.55 12.05
N PHE A 467 -13.71 3.38 12.83
CA PHE A 467 -14.81 2.93 13.67
C PHE A 467 -15.91 2.25 12.84
N ARG A 468 -16.18 0.99 13.16
CA ARG A 468 -17.38 0.26 12.72
C ARG A 468 -18.61 0.63 13.57
N THR A 469 -19.79 0.24 13.10
CA THR A 469 -21.09 0.49 13.77
C THR A 469 -21.08 0.22 15.29
N PRO A 470 -20.52 -0.89 15.81
CA PRO A 470 -20.50 -1.13 17.26
C PRO A 470 -19.72 -0.08 18.05
N HIS A 471 -18.63 0.47 17.49
CA HIS A 471 -17.85 1.53 18.12
C HIS A 471 -18.62 2.85 18.15
N ILE A 472 -19.31 3.17 17.05
CA ILE A 472 -20.15 4.36 16.93
C ILE A 472 -21.30 4.30 17.95
N GLU A 473 -21.99 3.16 18.05
CA GLU A 473 -23.06 2.93 19.03
C GLU A 473 -22.57 3.09 20.46
N ARG A 474 -21.42 2.49 20.80
CA ARG A 474 -20.83 2.60 22.13
C ARG A 474 -20.45 4.04 22.48
N TRP A 475 -19.79 4.73 21.56
CA TRP A 475 -19.37 6.11 21.75
C TRP A 475 -20.57 7.04 21.91
N LEU A 476 -21.59 6.90 21.06
CA LEU A 476 -22.84 7.67 21.16
C LEU A 476 -23.63 7.33 22.42
N GLY A 477 -23.58 6.10 22.91
CA GLY A 477 -24.17 5.72 24.20
C GLY A 477 -23.63 6.59 25.33
N VAL A 478 -22.30 6.67 25.47
CA VAL A 478 -21.65 7.52 26.48
C VAL A 478 -22.02 8.99 26.32
N TRP A 479 -21.98 9.50 25.08
CA TRP A 479 -22.36 10.87 24.78
C TRP A 479 -23.81 11.19 25.17
N ASN A 480 -24.73 10.31 24.80
CA ASN A 480 -26.16 10.48 25.01
C ASN A 480 -26.53 10.39 26.48
N ASP A 481 -25.94 9.46 27.23
CA ASP A 481 -26.16 9.31 28.68
C ASP A 481 -25.66 10.53 29.44
N LEU A 482 -24.46 11.02 29.10
CA LEU A 482 -23.86 12.20 29.72
C LEU A 482 -24.69 13.47 29.50
N ASN A 483 -25.28 13.62 28.31
CA ASN A 483 -26.01 14.82 27.90
C ASN A 483 -27.54 14.68 27.98
N ALA A 484 -28.07 13.58 28.51
CA ALA A 484 -29.51 13.39 28.70
C ALA A 484 -30.20 14.54 29.45
N PRO A 485 -29.62 15.12 30.54
CA PRO A 485 -30.20 16.28 31.20
C PRO A 485 -30.26 17.51 30.29
N TYR A 486 -29.21 17.76 29.51
CA TYR A 486 -29.14 18.87 28.57
C TYR A 486 -30.17 18.72 27.44
N PHE A 487 -30.29 17.53 26.85
CA PHE A 487 -31.28 17.29 25.80
C PHE A 487 -32.70 17.49 26.29
N THR A 488 -33.01 16.98 27.48
CA THR A 488 -34.33 17.15 28.10
C THR A 488 -34.64 18.63 28.37
N ALA A 489 -33.68 19.38 28.91
CA ALA A 489 -33.86 20.80 29.23
C ALA A 489 -34.08 21.68 27.98
N ASN A 490 -33.52 21.29 26.84
CA ASN A 490 -33.62 22.03 25.58
C ASN A 490 -34.66 21.45 24.60
N GLY A 491 -35.44 20.44 25.01
CA GLY A 491 -36.43 19.80 24.15
C GLY A 491 -35.84 19.03 22.96
N LEU A 492 -34.58 18.60 23.08
CA LEU A 492 -33.84 17.87 22.06
C LEU A 492 -33.90 16.35 22.32
N ARG A 493 -33.65 15.58 21.27
CA ARG A 493 -33.55 14.12 21.28
C ARG A 493 -32.08 13.67 21.23
N PRO A 494 -31.69 12.59 21.92
CA PRO A 494 -30.34 12.03 21.77
C PRO A 494 -30.06 11.58 20.33
N LEU A 495 -28.81 11.67 19.87
CA LEU A 495 -28.42 11.31 18.49
C LEU A 495 -28.41 9.78 18.32
N PRO A 496 -29.27 9.19 17.46
CA PRO A 496 -29.27 7.75 17.22
C PRO A 496 -28.09 7.32 16.35
N ALA A 497 -27.50 6.15 16.64
CA ALA A 497 -26.42 5.59 15.83
C ALA A 497 -26.81 5.36 14.37
N ALA A 498 -28.07 5.01 14.10
CA ALA A 498 -28.60 4.86 12.75
C ALA A 498 -28.55 6.17 11.94
N VAL A 499 -28.66 7.34 12.59
CA VAL A 499 -28.53 8.65 11.92
C VAL A 499 -27.07 8.95 11.63
N ALA A 500 -26.18 8.73 12.60
CA ALA A 500 -24.73 8.89 12.39
C ALA A 500 -24.18 7.94 11.32
N ALA A 501 -24.71 6.71 11.23
CA ALA A 501 -24.31 5.72 10.23
C ALA A 501 -24.62 6.14 8.79
N ARG A 502 -25.62 7.02 8.57
CA ARG A 502 -25.86 7.62 7.24
C ARG A 502 -24.70 8.49 6.77
N HIS A 503 -23.89 8.98 7.71
CA HIS A 503 -22.68 9.75 7.48
C HIS A 503 -21.42 8.94 7.82
N SER A 504 -21.38 7.65 7.43
CA SER A 504 -20.31 6.71 7.79
C SER A 504 -18.90 7.24 7.50
N ALA A 505 -18.67 7.92 6.37
CA ALA A 505 -17.37 8.50 6.04
C ALA A 505 -16.81 9.45 7.13
N LEU A 506 -17.69 10.11 7.89
CA LEU A 506 -17.34 10.99 9.00
C LEU A 506 -17.47 10.27 10.34
N ALA A 507 -18.55 9.52 10.54
CA ALA A 507 -18.81 8.80 11.80
C ALA A 507 -17.77 7.71 12.10
N SER A 508 -17.09 7.18 11.08
CA SER A 508 -16.01 6.21 11.25
C SER A 508 -14.72 6.80 11.84
N GLN A 509 -14.64 8.12 12.06
CA GLN A 509 -13.50 8.75 12.73
C GLN A 509 -13.96 9.38 14.06
N PRO A 510 -13.29 9.08 15.20
CA PRO A 510 -13.73 9.54 16.52
C PRO A 510 -13.91 11.06 16.63
N LEU A 511 -12.98 11.84 16.06
CA LEU A 511 -13.04 13.30 16.10
C LEU A 511 -14.23 13.84 15.28
N LEU A 512 -14.46 13.30 14.09
CA LEU A 512 -15.56 13.73 13.23
C LEU A 512 -16.92 13.25 13.75
N LEU A 513 -16.98 12.10 14.42
CA LEU A 513 -18.16 11.64 15.16
C LEU A 513 -18.51 12.60 16.32
N LEU A 514 -17.50 13.10 17.04
CA LEU A 514 -17.71 14.14 18.05
C LEU A 514 -18.23 15.44 17.44
N MET A 515 -17.73 15.84 16.27
CA MET A 515 -18.24 17.02 15.55
C MET A 515 -19.70 16.83 15.12
N LEU A 516 -20.07 15.66 14.61
CA LEU A 516 -21.47 15.30 14.28
C LEU A 516 -22.38 15.42 15.51
N ALA A 517 -21.92 14.91 16.65
CA ALA A 517 -22.68 14.95 17.90
C ALA A 517 -22.86 16.38 18.44
N LEU A 518 -21.82 17.21 18.37
CA LEU A 518 -21.87 18.63 18.72
C LEU A 518 -22.80 19.43 17.80
N TYR A 519 -22.81 19.10 16.51
CA TYR A 519 -23.70 19.71 15.54
C TYR A 519 -25.17 19.39 15.86
N ASP A 520 -25.48 18.11 16.04
CA ASP A 520 -26.83 17.66 16.32
C ASP A 520 -27.35 18.18 17.68
N ALA A 521 -26.48 18.32 18.68
CA ALA A 521 -26.82 18.80 20.02
C ALA A 521 -27.33 20.26 20.07
N THR A 522 -27.34 20.99 18.95
CA THR A 522 -27.88 22.36 18.90
C THR A 522 -29.37 22.41 18.54
N ALA A 523 -29.81 21.57 17.60
CA ALA A 523 -31.17 21.65 17.04
C ALA A 523 -31.73 20.30 16.55
N ASN A 524 -31.07 19.19 16.85
CA ASN A 524 -31.29 17.89 16.21
C ASN A 524 -31.26 17.94 14.68
N ALA A 525 -30.39 18.79 14.12
CA ALA A 525 -30.34 19.07 12.69
C ALA A 525 -30.13 17.81 11.84
N LEU A 526 -29.38 16.82 12.33
CA LEU A 526 -29.16 15.56 11.59
C LEU A 526 -30.39 14.63 11.64
N GLN A 527 -31.29 14.84 12.60
CA GLN A 527 -32.50 14.04 12.81
C GLN A 527 -33.76 14.69 12.22
N GLN A 528 -33.70 15.96 11.85
CA GLN A 528 -34.79 16.63 11.15
C GLN A 528 -34.81 16.10 9.71
N GLU A 529 -35.90 15.43 9.35
CA GLU A 529 -36.08 14.86 8.02
C GLU A 529 -36.00 15.98 6.97
N THR A 530 -35.03 15.92 6.07
CA THR A 530 -35.21 16.46 4.72
C THR A 530 -36.38 15.71 4.09
N GLU A 531 -37.32 16.42 3.46
CA GLU A 531 -38.50 15.84 2.79
C GLU A 531 -38.16 14.74 1.76
N SER A 532 -36.89 14.62 1.37
CA SER A 532 -36.33 13.61 0.46
C SER A 532 -35.81 12.33 1.13
N GLY A 533 -35.66 12.25 2.46
CA GLY A 533 -35.13 11.07 3.16
C GLY A 533 -33.64 10.77 2.89
N GLU A 534 -32.95 11.60 2.12
CA GLU A 534 -31.52 11.48 1.82
C GLU A 534 -30.66 12.18 2.88
N PRO A 535 -29.52 11.59 3.29
CA PRO A 535 -28.60 12.24 4.23
C PRO A 535 -28.01 13.52 3.64
N LEU A 536 -27.78 14.51 4.51
CA LEU A 536 -27.00 15.72 4.16
C LEU A 536 -25.70 15.32 3.46
N ALA A 537 -25.42 15.92 2.31
CA ALA A 537 -24.17 15.71 1.61
C ALA A 537 -23.01 16.16 2.51
N ALA A 538 -21.87 15.46 2.44
CA ALA A 538 -20.74 15.73 3.34
C ALA A 538 -20.30 17.20 3.31
N ALA A 539 -20.28 17.83 2.13
CA ALA A 539 -19.95 19.24 1.96
C ALA A 539 -20.92 20.19 2.70
N ASP A 540 -22.20 19.83 2.77
CA ASP A 540 -23.22 20.66 3.42
C ASP A 540 -23.04 20.65 4.93
N LEU A 541 -22.75 19.47 5.46
CA LEU A 541 -22.42 19.31 6.86
C LEU A 541 -21.14 20.08 7.25
N TYR A 542 -20.10 20.11 6.40
CA TYR A 542 -18.92 20.93 6.64
C TYR A 542 -19.27 22.44 6.64
N GLU A 543 -20.10 22.90 5.70
CA GLU A 543 -20.58 24.31 5.68
C GLU A 543 -21.31 24.66 6.97
N GLU A 544 -22.23 23.82 7.40
CA GLU A 544 -23.07 24.06 8.57
C GLU A 544 -22.26 24.02 9.88
N LEU A 545 -21.30 23.09 9.98
CA LEU A 545 -20.35 23.02 11.10
C LEU A 545 -19.50 24.30 11.22
N LEU A 546 -18.92 24.76 10.10
CA LEU A 546 -18.09 25.95 10.08
C LEU A 546 -18.92 27.22 10.32
N THR A 547 -20.11 27.31 9.72
CA THR A 547 -21.02 28.46 9.86
C THR A 547 -21.55 28.58 11.28
N SER A 548 -22.03 27.48 11.87
CA SER A 548 -22.53 27.48 13.25
C SER A 548 -21.44 27.90 14.24
N PHE A 549 -20.19 27.51 14.00
CA PHE A 549 -19.06 27.99 14.77
C PHE A 549 -18.80 29.49 14.58
N ALA A 550 -18.74 29.97 13.33
CA ALA A 550 -18.52 31.39 13.03
C ALA A 550 -19.61 32.28 13.65
N VAL A 551 -20.87 31.83 13.66
CA VAL A 551 -21.99 32.52 14.34
C VAL A 551 -21.77 32.61 15.84
N ARG A 552 -21.31 31.53 16.49
CA ARG A 552 -21.01 31.54 17.93
C ARG A 552 -19.87 32.49 18.28
N GLU A 553 -18.80 32.53 17.49
CA GLU A 553 -17.67 33.42 17.75
C GLU A 553 -18.03 34.89 17.56
N VAL A 554 -18.80 35.23 16.52
CA VAL A 554 -19.29 36.60 16.32
C VAL A 554 -20.24 37.01 17.45
N GLY A 555 -21.04 36.07 17.98
CA GLY A 555 -21.92 36.31 19.13
C GLY A 555 -21.20 36.67 20.44
N LYS A 556 -19.95 36.23 20.63
CA LYS A 556 -19.14 36.57 21.82
C LYS A 556 -18.66 38.04 21.83
N ALA A 557 -18.67 38.72 20.69
CA ALA A 557 -18.12 40.07 20.52
C ALA A 557 -19.10 41.23 20.87
N GLY A 558 -20.34 40.93 21.29
CA GLY A 558 -21.30 41.91 21.84
C GLY A 558 -22.67 41.97 21.15
N ASP A 559 -23.70 42.35 21.91
CA ASP A 559 -25.12 42.14 21.59
C ASP A 559 -25.79 43.16 20.64
N ALA A 560 -25.05 44.14 20.11
CA ALA A 560 -25.63 45.30 19.40
C ALA A 560 -25.62 45.22 17.86
N MET A 561 -25.53 44.01 17.27
CA MET A 561 -25.45 43.82 15.81
C MET A 561 -26.78 43.35 15.21
N THR A 562 -27.16 43.92 14.06
CA THR A 562 -28.32 43.44 13.29
C THR A 562 -28.05 42.05 12.68
N THR A 563 -29.11 41.32 12.31
CA THR A 563 -28.98 39.98 11.70
C THR A 563 -28.13 39.99 10.43
N ARG A 564 -28.23 41.05 9.61
CA ARG A 564 -27.43 41.20 8.39
C ARG A 564 -25.94 41.45 8.72
N GLU A 565 -25.66 42.34 9.66
CA GLU A 565 -24.28 42.62 10.09
C GLU A 565 -23.62 41.38 10.72
N ARG A 566 -24.38 40.57 11.46
CA ARG A 566 -23.90 39.28 11.99
C ARG A 566 -23.53 38.32 10.85
N ALA A 567 -24.40 38.15 9.85
CA ALA A 567 -24.12 37.30 8.69
C ALA A 567 -22.87 37.77 7.92
N ASP A 568 -22.74 39.08 7.68
CA ASP A 568 -21.59 39.68 6.99
C ASP A 568 -20.28 39.53 7.79
N HIS A 569 -20.36 39.52 9.14
CA HIS A 569 -19.21 39.22 9.99
C HIS A 569 -18.84 37.73 9.96
N CYS A 570 -19.83 36.83 10.04
CA CYS A 570 -19.58 35.39 9.93
C CYS A 570 -18.91 35.02 8.60
N GLU A 571 -19.40 35.56 7.49
CA GLU A 571 -18.81 35.31 6.17
C GLU A 571 -17.35 35.79 6.10
N ARG A 572 -17.04 36.96 6.67
CA ARG A 572 -15.66 37.47 6.74
C ARG A 572 -14.74 36.56 7.57
N GLU A 573 -15.24 35.99 8.66
CA GLU A 573 -14.45 35.04 9.46
C GLU A 573 -14.23 33.72 8.70
N LEU A 574 -15.23 33.21 7.98
CA LEU A 574 -15.07 32.04 7.11
C LEU A 574 -14.08 32.29 5.97
N GLN A 575 -14.11 33.47 5.35
CA GLN A 575 -13.14 33.84 4.32
C GLN A 575 -11.71 33.90 4.86
N ARG A 576 -11.51 34.42 6.07
CA ARG A 576 -10.19 34.40 6.73
C ARG A 576 -9.70 32.99 6.99
N LEU A 577 -10.57 32.10 7.46
CA LEU A 577 -10.26 30.68 7.60
C LEU A 577 -9.86 30.04 6.27
N SER A 578 -10.57 30.37 5.19
CA SER A 578 -10.21 29.90 3.85
C SER A 578 -8.85 30.43 3.37
N LEU A 579 -8.49 31.68 3.70
CA LEU A 579 -7.15 32.21 3.40
C LEU A 579 -6.06 31.48 4.16
N ILE A 580 -6.30 31.11 5.43
CA ILE A 580 -5.38 30.25 6.20
C ILE A 580 -5.22 28.89 5.50
N ALA A 581 -6.33 28.29 5.04
CA ALA A 581 -6.30 27.02 4.32
C ALA A 581 -5.52 27.11 3.00
N PHE A 582 -5.66 28.20 2.25
CA PHE A 582 -4.82 28.47 1.07
C PHE A 582 -3.35 28.67 1.43
N GLY A 583 -3.02 29.37 2.52
CA GLY A 583 -1.64 29.54 2.98
C GLY A 583 -0.95 28.19 3.29
N ILE A 584 -1.69 27.26 3.90
CA ILE A 584 -1.25 25.88 4.18
C ILE A 584 -1.10 25.08 2.87
N LEU A 585 -2.14 25.09 2.02
CA LEU A 585 -2.17 24.35 0.76
C LEU A 585 -1.08 24.81 -0.22
N ASN A 586 -0.92 26.13 -0.39
CA ASN A 586 0.04 26.71 -1.34
C ASN A 586 1.49 26.42 -0.95
N ARG A 587 1.76 26.21 0.34
CA ARG A 587 3.05 25.72 0.86
C ARG A 587 3.20 24.20 0.78
N ARG A 588 2.13 23.47 0.47
CA ARG A 588 2.05 21.99 0.48
C ARG A 588 2.44 21.39 1.82
N ARG A 589 2.01 22.06 2.89
CA ARG A 589 2.19 21.61 4.28
C ARG A 589 0.83 21.36 4.89
N GLN A 590 0.81 20.91 6.14
CA GLN A 590 -0.41 20.78 6.93
C GLN A 590 -0.51 21.84 8.03
N TRP A 591 0.49 22.72 8.08
CA TRP A 591 0.65 23.75 9.08
C TRP A 591 1.16 25.06 8.47
N ILE A 592 1.00 26.16 9.20
CA ILE A 592 1.53 27.49 8.87
C ILE A 592 2.02 28.20 10.13
N THR A 593 3.06 29.03 10.04
CA THR A 593 3.51 29.87 11.17
C THR A 593 2.72 31.17 11.27
N VAL A 594 2.76 31.84 12.43
CA VAL A 594 2.16 33.19 12.59
C VAL A 594 2.76 34.18 11.60
N SER A 595 4.08 34.16 11.41
CA SER A 595 4.76 35.10 10.53
C SER A 595 4.42 34.84 9.06
N GLU A 596 4.39 33.57 8.64
CA GLU A 596 3.99 33.18 7.28
C GLU A 596 2.53 33.60 6.99
N LEU A 597 1.63 33.44 7.97
CA LEU A 597 0.24 33.86 7.81
C LEU A 597 0.10 35.38 7.79
N GLU A 598 0.83 36.11 8.63
CA GLU A 598 0.79 37.58 8.64
C GLU A 598 1.33 38.16 7.32
N GLU A 599 2.38 37.56 6.76
CA GLU A 599 2.89 37.91 5.42
C GLU A 599 1.84 37.68 4.34
N ASP A 600 1.18 36.52 4.35
CA ASP A 600 0.11 36.18 3.41
C ASP A 600 -1.08 37.16 3.51
N LEU A 601 -1.57 37.41 4.73
CA LEU A 601 -2.69 38.32 4.99
C LEU A 601 -2.33 39.76 4.63
N THR A 602 -1.11 40.21 4.93
CA THR A 602 -0.64 41.55 4.55
C THR A 602 -0.56 41.70 3.04
N ALA A 603 -0.06 40.68 2.32
CA ALA A 603 0.06 40.72 0.87
C ALA A 603 -1.31 40.68 0.16
N LEU A 604 -2.31 40.01 0.73
CA LEU A 604 -3.64 39.86 0.13
C LEU A 604 -4.64 40.95 0.55
N LEU A 605 -4.62 41.36 1.81
CA LEU A 605 -5.60 42.29 2.40
C LEU A 605 -5.01 43.68 2.70
N GLY A 606 -3.69 43.85 2.61
CA GLY A 606 -2.99 45.05 3.03
C GLY A 606 -2.74 45.11 4.54
N ARG A 607 -1.93 46.08 4.99
CA ARG A 607 -1.66 46.30 6.42
C ARG A 607 -2.93 46.81 7.11
N SER A 608 -3.36 46.14 8.19
CA SER A 608 -4.38 46.72 9.08
C SER A 608 -3.83 47.92 9.83
N ALA A 609 -4.54 49.04 9.78
CA ALA A 609 -4.32 50.16 10.69
C ALA A 609 -4.87 49.80 12.06
N THR A 610 -4.05 49.18 12.93
CA THR A 610 -4.34 49.17 14.36
C THR A 610 -4.22 50.62 14.86
N GLY A 611 -5.33 51.21 15.29
CA GLY A 611 -5.35 52.56 15.85
C GLY A 611 -4.48 52.67 17.11
N PRO A 612 -3.96 53.88 17.45
CA PRO A 612 -3.14 54.07 18.64
C PRO A 612 -4.02 53.93 19.90
N GLY A 613 -4.11 52.70 20.41
CA GLY A 613 -4.85 52.37 21.63
C GLY A 613 -3.89 52.15 22.80
N SER A 614 -4.05 52.95 23.84
CA SER A 614 -3.32 52.93 25.10
C SER A 614 -3.52 51.63 25.87
N ASP A 615 -2.49 50.76 25.92
CA ASP A 615 -2.21 49.92 27.09
C ASP A 615 -0.83 49.25 26.94
N PHE A 616 -0.19 48.87 28.06
CA PHE A 616 1.16 48.27 28.12
C PHE A 616 1.26 46.82 27.53
N ARG A 617 0.35 46.42 26.65
CA ARG A 617 0.38 45.13 25.93
C ARG A 617 0.52 45.37 24.43
N THR A 618 1.47 44.69 23.79
CA THR A 618 1.61 44.68 22.34
C THR A 618 0.27 44.25 21.72
N PRO A 619 -0.33 45.06 20.81
CA PRO A 619 -1.60 44.69 20.18
C PRO A 619 -1.42 43.42 19.34
N LEU A 620 -2.39 42.49 19.45
CA LEU A 620 -2.40 41.23 18.68
C LEU A 620 -2.43 41.53 17.17
N ASN A 621 -1.60 40.82 16.39
CA ASN A 621 -1.56 40.96 14.92
C ASN A 621 -2.75 40.26 14.23
N GLN A 622 -2.93 40.45 12.92
CA GLN A 622 -4.08 39.89 12.19
C GLN A 622 -4.09 38.36 12.25
N ALA A 623 -2.91 37.74 12.12
CA ALA A 623 -2.72 36.30 12.21
C ALA A 623 -3.11 35.75 13.59
N GLU A 624 -2.69 36.37 14.69
CA GLU A 624 -3.01 35.95 16.07
C GLU A 624 -4.51 36.08 16.38
N ILE A 625 -5.15 37.14 15.86
CA ILE A 625 -6.59 37.32 16.00
C ILE A 625 -7.35 36.24 15.22
N ALA A 626 -6.92 35.95 13.98
CA ALA A 626 -7.54 34.90 13.19
C ALA A 626 -7.35 33.54 13.88
N LEU A 627 -6.13 33.16 14.22
CA LEU A 627 -5.80 31.83 14.75
C LEU A 627 -6.33 31.58 16.17
N GLY A 628 -6.41 32.61 17.02
CA GLY A 628 -6.89 32.47 18.40
C GLY A 628 -8.41 32.31 18.55
N ARG A 629 -9.19 32.52 17.47
CA ARG A 629 -10.66 32.48 17.49
C ARG A 629 -11.24 31.18 16.97
N PHE A 630 -10.46 30.31 16.35
CA PHE A 630 -11.00 29.13 15.67
C PHE A 630 -10.64 27.83 16.38
N PHE A 631 -11.68 27.13 16.84
CA PHE A 631 -11.58 25.78 17.39
C PHE A 631 -10.94 24.78 16.41
N PHE A 632 -11.18 24.96 15.11
CA PHE A 632 -10.65 24.06 14.08
C PHE A 632 -9.15 24.18 13.86
N VAL A 633 -8.45 25.09 14.56
CA VAL A 633 -7.02 25.31 14.38
C VAL A 633 -6.27 24.96 15.66
N GLN A 634 -5.43 23.94 15.61
CA GLN A 634 -4.58 23.53 16.72
C GLN A 634 -3.24 24.28 16.67
N LYS A 635 -2.83 24.82 17.83
CA LYS A 635 -1.50 25.42 18.03
C LYS A 635 -0.50 24.33 18.38
N ALA A 636 0.53 24.17 17.57
CA ALA A 636 1.71 23.38 17.87
C ALA A 636 2.93 24.30 18.10
N GLN A 637 3.85 23.88 18.96
CA GLN A 637 5.06 24.63 19.28
C GLN A 637 6.24 23.71 19.05
N ALA A 638 7.18 24.12 18.21
CA ALA A 638 8.43 23.41 17.95
C ALA A 638 9.59 24.36 18.22
N VAL A 639 10.70 23.84 18.77
CA VAL A 639 11.91 24.64 18.98
C VAL A 639 12.90 24.33 17.86
N GLN A 640 13.20 25.30 17.00
CA GLN A 640 14.18 25.19 15.92
C GLN A 640 15.19 26.34 16.04
N ASP A 641 16.48 26.04 15.97
CA ASP A 641 17.57 27.05 16.05
C ASP A 641 17.44 28.02 17.24
N GLU A 642 17.16 27.49 18.44
CA GLU A 642 16.93 28.25 19.69
C GLU A 642 15.72 29.21 19.70
N ARG A 643 14.87 29.17 18.66
CA ARG A 643 13.61 29.93 18.58
C ARG A 643 12.40 29.00 18.71
N GLU A 644 11.43 29.41 19.53
CA GLU A 644 10.10 28.79 19.55
C GLU A 644 9.37 29.17 18.26
N LEU A 645 9.21 28.21 17.35
CA LEU A 645 8.34 28.30 16.19
C LEU A 645 6.95 27.83 16.60
N ILE A 646 6.00 28.75 16.58
CA ILE A 646 4.59 28.44 16.77
C ILE A 646 3.96 28.17 15.40
N THR A 647 3.43 26.97 15.22
CA THR A 647 2.74 26.53 14.01
C THR A 647 1.26 26.26 14.30
N TYR A 648 0.44 26.36 13.26
CA TYR A 648 -1.00 26.17 13.35
C TYR A 648 -1.47 25.23 12.26
N GLU A 649 -2.30 24.26 12.62
CA GLU A 649 -2.83 23.22 11.73
C GLU A 649 -4.34 23.06 11.91
N PHE A 650 -5.03 22.52 10.89
CA PHE A 650 -6.44 22.17 11.07
C PHE A 650 -6.59 20.88 11.90
N LEU A 651 -7.57 20.84 12.82
CA LEU A 651 -7.94 19.66 13.61
C LEU A 651 -8.14 18.41 12.75
N HIS A 652 -8.63 18.59 11.53
CA HIS A 652 -8.69 17.56 10.51
C HIS A 652 -8.42 18.17 9.13
N ALA A 653 -7.62 17.50 8.29
CA ALA A 653 -7.18 18.02 7.00
C ALA A 653 -8.35 18.41 6.07
N THR A 654 -9.46 17.68 6.16
CA THR A 654 -10.65 17.88 5.31
C THR A 654 -11.37 19.21 5.56
N PHE A 655 -11.20 19.83 6.74
CA PHE A 655 -11.71 21.19 6.96
C PHE A 655 -10.94 22.21 6.10
N GLY A 656 -9.62 22.08 6.04
CA GLY A 656 -8.79 22.91 5.17
C GLY A 656 -9.14 22.70 3.70
N GLU A 657 -9.33 21.44 3.28
CA GLU A 657 -9.75 21.13 1.90
C GLU A 657 -11.12 21.73 1.57
N TYR A 658 -12.11 21.55 2.45
CA TYR A 658 -13.43 22.14 2.25
C TYR A 658 -13.37 23.67 2.16
N LEU A 659 -12.60 24.33 3.04
CA LEU A 659 -12.42 25.78 3.05
C LEU A 659 -11.74 26.31 1.78
N VAL A 660 -10.78 25.57 1.22
CA VAL A 660 -10.16 25.87 -0.09
C VAL A 660 -11.20 25.75 -1.20
N ALA A 661 -11.93 24.63 -1.27
CA ALA A 661 -12.97 24.40 -2.27
C ALA A 661 -14.05 25.49 -2.21
N ARG A 662 -14.50 25.83 -1.00
CA ARG A 662 -15.49 26.88 -0.73
C ARG A 662 -15.05 28.23 -1.29
N LEU A 663 -13.84 28.68 -0.95
CA LEU A 663 -13.35 29.99 -1.41
C LEU A 663 -12.98 29.98 -2.90
N ALA A 664 -12.47 28.87 -3.45
CA ALA A 664 -12.21 28.75 -4.88
C ALA A 664 -13.49 28.94 -5.71
N VAL A 665 -14.57 28.25 -5.33
CA VAL A 665 -15.87 28.37 -6.01
C VAL A 665 -16.48 29.75 -5.80
N LEU A 666 -16.37 30.32 -4.59
CA LEU A 666 -16.85 31.68 -4.31
C LEU A 666 -16.15 32.73 -5.18
N LEU A 667 -14.82 32.66 -5.30
CA LEU A 667 -14.04 33.61 -6.10
C LEU A 667 -14.37 33.50 -7.59
N VAL A 668 -14.54 32.27 -8.10
CA VAL A 668 -14.97 32.04 -9.48
C VAL A 668 -16.38 32.58 -9.72
N ASP A 669 -17.33 32.32 -8.82
CA ASP A 669 -18.70 32.83 -8.94
C ASP A 669 -18.73 34.36 -8.93
N GLN A 670 -17.87 35.02 -8.15
CA GLN A 670 -17.77 36.48 -8.11
C GLN A 670 -17.22 37.09 -9.41
N LEU A 671 -16.51 36.35 -10.26
CA LEU A 671 -16.01 36.88 -11.54
C LEU A 671 -17.15 37.32 -12.47
N ILE A 672 -18.33 36.69 -12.39
CA ILE A 672 -19.46 37.00 -13.29
C ILE A 672 -20.08 38.37 -13.00
N ASP A 673 -19.97 38.85 -11.76
CA ASP A 673 -20.55 40.12 -11.33
C ASP A 673 -19.59 41.30 -11.56
N GLN A 674 -18.34 41.03 -11.94
CA GLN A 674 -17.37 42.05 -12.35
C GLN A 674 -17.72 42.58 -13.74
N ARG A 675 -18.46 43.70 -13.79
CA ARG A 675 -18.75 44.40 -15.05
C ARG A 675 -17.63 45.39 -15.40
N PRO A 676 -17.15 45.42 -16.66
CA PRO A 676 -16.24 46.46 -17.09
C PRO A 676 -16.92 47.84 -17.08
N ALA A 677 -16.17 48.88 -16.69
CA ALA A 677 -16.65 50.25 -16.58
C ALA A 677 -17.04 50.88 -17.95
N LEU A 678 -16.58 50.30 -19.07
CA LEU A 678 -16.86 50.76 -20.42
C LEU A 678 -17.26 49.58 -21.31
N SER A 679 -18.40 49.67 -22.00
CA SER A 679 -18.91 48.63 -22.91
C SER A 679 -18.28 48.64 -24.31
N LEU A 680 -17.24 49.43 -24.53
CA LEU A 680 -16.58 49.62 -25.82
C LEU A 680 -15.33 48.72 -25.91
N GLY A 681 -15.54 47.40 -25.94
CA GLY A 681 -14.49 46.38 -26.14
C GLY A 681 -14.55 45.20 -25.18
N ARG A 682 -13.90 44.07 -25.53
CA ARG A 682 -13.61 42.98 -24.59
C ARG A 682 -12.59 43.51 -23.58
N THR A 683 -13.04 43.83 -22.38
CA THR A 683 -12.13 44.15 -21.26
C THR A 683 -11.75 42.83 -20.59
N PRO A 684 -10.46 42.56 -20.31
CA PRO A 684 -10.05 41.36 -19.58
C PRO A 684 -10.75 41.28 -18.22
N VAL A 685 -11.13 40.07 -17.81
CA VAL A 685 -11.68 39.81 -16.48
C VAL A 685 -10.57 40.01 -15.43
N ASP A 686 -10.86 40.65 -14.29
CA ASP A 686 -9.88 40.79 -13.21
C ASP A 686 -9.85 39.50 -12.36
N ASP A 687 -9.09 38.51 -12.83
CA ASP A 687 -8.87 37.23 -12.16
C ASP A 687 -7.61 37.20 -11.27
N ASP A 688 -7.05 38.36 -10.89
CA ASP A 688 -5.76 38.44 -10.18
C ASP A 688 -5.74 37.67 -8.86
N LEU A 689 -6.82 37.73 -8.07
CA LEU A 689 -6.90 37.00 -6.80
C LEU A 689 -7.05 35.48 -7.04
N VAL A 690 -7.81 35.10 -8.06
CA VAL A 690 -7.99 33.69 -8.46
C VAL A 690 -6.68 33.09 -8.94
N TYR A 691 -5.94 33.82 -9.78
CA TYR A 691 -4.60 33.44 -10.24
C TYR A 691 -3.64 33.20 -9.07
N VAL A 692 -3.58 34.15 -8.13
CA VAL A 692 -2.60 34.10 -7.03
C VAL A 692 -2.87 32.94 -6.08
N LEU A 693 -4.13 32.64 -5.78
CA LEU A 693 -4.50 31.54 -4.90
C LEU A 693 -4.47 30.16 -5.59
N LEU A 694 -4.82 30.06 -6.87
CA LEU A 694 -4.92 28.78 -7.59
C LEU A 694 -3.67 28.42 -8.42
N SER A 695 -2.54 29.11 -8.27
CA SER A 695 -1.31 28.87 -9.06
C SER A 695 -0.18 28.14 -8.33
N TYR A 696 -0.34 27.78 -7.05
CA TYR A 696 0.72 27.13 -6.25
C TYR A 696 0.49 25.63 -6.01
N ALA A 697 -0.76 25.20 -5.93
CA ALA A 697 -1.17 23.82 -5.66
C ALA A 697 -2.27 23.34 -6.63
N SER A 698 -2.40 22.02 -6.80
CA SER A 698 -3.47 21.41 -7.59
C SER A 698 -4.75 21.29 -6.75
N LEU A 699 -5.92 21.52 -7.35
CA LEU A 699 -7.22 21.21 -6.76
C LEU A 699 -7.66 19.77 -7.03
N ALA A 700 -6.89 19.01 -7.80
CA ALA A 700 -7.32 17.73 -8.37
C ALA A 700 -7.44 16.56 -7.39
N SER A 701 -7.22 16.77 -6.08
CA SER A 701 -7.39 15.68 -5.12
C SER A 701 -8.86 15.25 -5.08
N ARG A 702 -9.09 13.94 -5.03
CA ARG A 702 -10.45 13.36 -5.12
C ARG A 702 -11.41 13.97 -4.10
N GLN A 703 -10.94 14.23 -2.88
CA GLN A 703 -11.77 14.82 -1.83
C GLN A 703 -12.06 16.30 -2.08
N MET A 704 -11.06 17.08 -2.49
CA MET A 704 -11.22 18.49 -2.86
C MET A 704 -12.23 18.65 -3.99
N LEU A 705 -12.13 17.83 -5.04
CA LEU A 705 -13.04 17.88 -6.19
C LEU A 705 -14.49 17.59 -5.78
N ARG A 706 -14.73 16.62 -4.89
CA ARG A 706 -16.08 16.36 -4.35
C ARG A 706 -16.66 17.56 -3.60
N PHE A 707 -15.83 18.30 -2.86
CA PHE A 707 -16.29 19.54 -2.21
C PHE A 707 -16.55 20.65 -3.22
N VAL A 708 -15.69 20.80 -4.23
CA VAL A 708 -15.88 21.76 -5.33
C VAL A 708 -17.18 21.47 -6.09
N GLU A 709 -17.43 20.21 -6.47
CA GLU A 709 -18.66 19.74 -7.11
C GLU A 709 -19.89 20.10 -6.30
N ALA A 710 -19.93 19.71 -5.02
CA ALA A 710 -21.08 19.99 -4.15
C ALA A 710 -21.33 21.51 -3.97
N ARG A 711 -20.28 22.35 -4.03
CA ARG A 711 -20.44 23.81 -4.00
C ARG A 711 -20.94 24.37 -5.33
N ILE A 712 -20.49 23.81 -6.46
CA ILE A 712 -20.95 24.17 -7.80
C ILE A 712 -22.43 23.78 -8.00
N GLU A 713 -22.85 22.65 -7.44
CA GLU A 713 -24.22 22.15 -7.53
C GLU A 713 -25.26 23.12 -6.95
N ARG A 714 -24.87 23.93 -5.97
CA ARG A 714 -25.69 24.99 -5.37
C ARG A 714 -25.83 26.24 -6.24
N ILE A 715 -25.00 26.40 -7.27
CA ILE A 715 -25.11 27.52 -8.22
C ILE A 715 -26.20 27.18 -9.23
N GLU A 716 -27.11 28.14 -9.46
CA GLU A 716 -28.19 28.04 -10.45
C GLU A 716 -27.67 27.57 -11.83
N PRO A 717 -28.34 26.62 -12.51
CA PRO A 717 -27.83 26.01 -13.74
C PRO A 717 -27.44 27.02 -14.83
N GLU A 718 -28.26 28.04 -15.06
CA GLU A 718 -27.98 29.09 -16.05
C GLU A 718 -26.79 29.97 -15.66
N ARG A 719 -26.57 30.19 -14.36
CA ARG A 719 -25.41 30.93 -13.85
C ARG A 719 -24.15 30.07 -13.95
N ARG A 720 -24.27 28.78 -13.66
CA ARG A 720 -23.19 27.78 -13.80
C ARG A 720 -22.68 27.67 -15.23
N GLN A 721 -23.58 27.59 -16.21
CA GLN A 721 -23.21 27.57 -17.63
C GLN A 721 -22.47 28.85 -18.05
N ARG A 722 -22.97 30.03 -17.65
CA ARG A 722 -22.31 31.31 -17.93
C ARG A 722 -20.93 31.42 -17.27
N LEU A 723 -20.77 30.88 -16.06
CA LEU A 723 -19.46 30.80 -15.41
C LEU A 723 -18.49 29.90 -16.19
N GLY A 724 -18.94 28.74 -16.68
CA GLY A 724 -18.14 27.88 -17.54
C GLY A 724 -17.65 28.60 -18.79
N GLU A 725 -18.54 29.32 -19.49
CA GLU A 725 -18.20 30.13 -20.66
C GLU A 725 -17.22 31.27 -20.32
N LEU A 726 -17.40 31.92 -19.16
CA LEU A 726 -16.49 32.96 -18.65
C LEU A 726 -15.09 32.39 -18.40
N LEU A 727 -14.99 31.23 -17.76
CA LEU A 727 -13.70 30.60 -17.45
C LEU A 727 -12.93 30.17 -18.71
N ILE A 728 -13.62 29.76 -19.78
CA ILE A 728 -12.96 29.52 -21.08
C ILE A 728 -12.29 30.81 -21.59
N GLY A 729 -12.95 31.95 -21.45
CA GLY A 729 -12.36 33.27 -21.75
C GLY A 729 -11.17 33.62 -20.84
N VAL A 730 -11.31 33.41 -19.52
CA VAL A 730 -10.23 33.64 -18.55
C VAL A 730 -9.01 32.77 -18.86
N MET A 731 -9.20 31.50 -19.24
CA MET A 731 -8.11 30.61 -19.65
C MET A 731 -7.39 31.09 -20.91
N GLU A 732 -8.11 31.73 -21.84
CA GLU A 732 -7.51 32.33 -23.04
C GLU A 732 -6.66 33.55 -22.66
N ASP A 733 -7.19 34.45 -21.81
CA ASP A 733 -6.52 35.66 -21.35
C ASP A 733 -5.28 35.35 -20.48
N ALA A 734 -5.37 34.32 -19.62
CA ALA A 734 -4.30 33.90 -18.71
C ALA A 734 -3.00 33.49 -19.42
N ARG A 735 -3.06 33.18 -20.73
CA ARG A 735 -1.89 32.82 -21.56
C ARG A 735 -0.87 33.93 -21.68
N ASN A 736 -1.35 35.16 -21.75
CA ASN A 736 -0.52 36.34 -22.02
C ASN A 736 -0.31 37.18 -20.75
N ARG A 737 -0.64 36.64 -19.58
CA ARG A 737 -0.51 37.31 -18.29
C ARG A 737 0.96 37.52 -17.92
N VAL A 738 1.34 38.78 -17.68
CA VAL A 738 2.71 39.19 -17.30
C VAL A 738 2.76 39.77 -15.88
N GLU A 739 1.69 40.46 -15.44
CA GLU A 739 1.61 41.14 -14.14
C GLU A 739 0.31 40.79 -13.40
N HIS A 740 0.28 41.06 -12.09
CA HIS A 740 -0.91 40.95 -11.23
C HIS A 740 -0.76 41.83 -9.97
N ARG A 741 -1.89 42.22 -9.37
CA ARG A 741 -1.98 43.11 -8.20
C ARG A 741 -1.24 42.60 -6.96
N TYR A 742 -1.27 41.28 -6.71
CA TYR A 742 -0.71 40.68 -5.48
C TYR A 742 0.70 40.11 -5.67
N ALA A 743 1.61 40.86 -6.30
CA ALA A 743 2.98 40.40 -6.60
C ALA A 743 3.80 40.00 -5.36
N GLU A 744 3.41 40.51 -4.18
CA GLU A 744 4.03 40.24 -2.87
C GLU A 744 3.59 38.91 -2.26
N TYR A 745 2.43 38.35 -2.65
CA TYR A 745 2.00 37.04 -2.15
C TYR A 745 2.84 35.94 -2.80
N ARG A 746 3.81 35.42 -2.04
CA ARG A 746 4.79 34.42 -2.50
C ARG A 746 5.00 33.34 -1.43
N PRO A 747 4.00 32.47 -1.18
CA PRO A 747 4.07 31.46 -0.13
C PRO A 747 5.27 30.51 -0.28
N ILE A 748 5.64 30.19 -1.52
CA ILE A 748 6.87 29.46 -1.85
C ILE A 748 7.48 29.99 -3.16
N PRO A 749 8.81 29.90 -3.35
CA PRO A 749 9.42 30.16 -4.65
C PRO A 749 8.94 29.14 -5.70
N ARG A 750 8.35 29.61 -6.80
CA ARG A 750 8.01 28.79 -7.96
C ARG A 750 8.28 29.50 -9.27
N ALA A 751 8.69 28.73 -10.27
CA ALA A 751 8.85 29.22 -11.63
C ALA A 751 7.48 29.65 -12.22
N THR A 752 7.47 30.75 -12.96
CA THR A 752 6.27 31.30 -13.60
C THR A 752 5.57 30.27 -14.48
N ALA A 753 6.32 29.49 -15.28
CA ALA A 753 5.75 28.43 -16.12
C ALA A 753 4.98 27.36 -15.31
N ALA A 754 5.49 26.97 -14.14
CA ALA A 754 4.80 26.04 -13.25
C ALA A 754 3.54 26.66 -12.65
N ARG A 755 3.57 27.97 -12.33
CA ARG A 755 2.39 28.71 -11.86
C ARG A 755 1.28 28.75 -12.92
N HIS A 756 1.62 29.03 -14.19
CA HIS A 756 0.66 28.96 -15.28
C HIS A 756 0.12 27.55 -15.50
N GLY A 757 0.97 26.52 -15.48
CA GLY A 757 0.53 25.14 -15.63
C GLY A 757 -0.46 24.70 -14.56
N LYS A 758 -0.24 25.07 -13.29
CA LYS A 758 -1.17 24.79 -12.19
C LYS A 758 -2.45 25.60 -12.26
N TYR A 759 -2.33 26.87 -12.62
CA TYR A 759 -3.49 27.74 -12.75
C TYR A 759 -4.41 27.25 -13.87
N GLU A 760 -3.86 27.02 -15.06
CA GLU A 760 -4.62 26.52 -16.19
C GLU A 760 -5.21 25.13 -15.93
N SER A 761 -4.52 24.23 -15.22
CA SER A 761 -5.09 22.93 -14.84
C SER A 761 -6.27 23.08 -13.88
N ASN A 762 -6.17 23.98 -12.90
CA ASN A 762 -7.25 24.22 -11.95
C ASN A 762 -8.47 24.88 -12.61
N LEU A 763 -8.25 25.87 -13.48
CA LEU A 763 -9.32 26.47 -14.28
C LEU A 763 -9.97 25.46 -15.22
N MET A 764 -9.19 24.59 -15.87
CA MET A 764 -9.71 23.53 -16.72
C MET A 764 -10.63 22.61 -15.93
N MET A 765 -10.18 22.14 -14.76
CA MET A 765 -10.98 21.28 -13.88
C MET A 765 -12.28 21.98 -13.45
N LEU A 766 -12.20 23.22 -12.98
CA LEU A 766 -13.38 24.00 -12.58
C LEU A 766 -14.34 24.20 -13.75
N THR A 767 -13.83 24.45 -14.96
CA THR A 767 -14.64 24.60 -16.18
C THR A 767 -15.39 23.31 -16.49
N VAL A 768 -14.70 22.16 -16.49
CA VAL A 768 -15.29 20.84 -16.74
C VAL A 768 -16.39 20.52 -15.70
N LEU A 769 -16.15 20.85 -14.43
CA LEU A 769 -17.13 20.65 -13.35
C LEU A 769 -18.35 21.57 -13.46
N LEU A 770 -18.15 22.84 -13.83
CA LEU A 770 -19.24 23.80 -14.03
C LEU A 770 -20.14 23.39 -15.21
N THR A 771 -19.58 22.93 -16.31
CA THR A 771 -20.37 22.60 -17.51
C THR A 771 -20.86 21.15 -17.53
N GLY A 772 -20.37 20.29 -16.63
CA GLY A 772 -20.59 18.84 -16.66
C GLY A 772 -19.85 18.11 -17.80
N GLY A 773 -19.00 18.84 -18.53
CA GLY A 773 -18.27 18.36 -19.70
C GLY A 773 -18.10 19.43 -20.77
N VAL A 774 -17.01 19.35 -21.53
CA VAL A 774 -16.66 20.29 -22.59
C VAL A 774 -16.03 19.57 -23.77
N THR A 775 -16.20 20.14 -24.97
CA THR A 775 -15.41 19.72 -26.13
C THR A 775 -14.15 20.56 -26.30
N ALA A 776 -13.12 20.01 -26.93
CA ALA A 776 -11.91 20.78 -27.24
C ALA A 776 -12.24 22.00 -28.13
N GLY A 777 -13.20 21.87 -29.06
CA GLY A 777 -13.69 22.99 -29.87
C GLY A 777 -14.38 24.09 -29.06
N GLN A 778 -15.04 23.76 -27.94
CA GLN A 778 -15.57 24.76 -27.00
C GLN A 778 -14.46 25.43 -26.19
N LEU A 779 -13.47 24.66 -25.72
CA LEU A 779 -12.33 25.16 -24.96
C LEU A 779 -11.39 26.06 -25.79
N PHE A 780 -11.24 25.75 -27.08
CA PHE A 780 -10.31 26.42 -27.99
C PHE A 780 -11.03 26.86 -29.28
N PRO A 781 -11.99 27.81 -29.20
CA PRO A 781 -12.84 28.16 -30.34
C PRO A 781 -12.06 28.79 -31.51
N ALA A 782 -10.92 29.43 -31.24
CA ALA A 782 -10.05 30.01 -32.25
C ALA A 782 -9.04 29.01 -32.86
N ALA A 783 -8.97 27.77 -32.36
CA ALA A 783 -7.97 26.80 -32.81
C ALA A 783 -8.40 26.04 -34.06
N VAL A 784 -7.47 25.89 -35.01
CA VAL A 784 -7.67 25.08 -36.23
C VAL A 784 -7.71 23.57 -35.89
N ASP A 785 -6.90 23.14 -34.92
CA ASP A 785 -6.87 21.77 -34.39
C ASP A 785 -7.02 21.80 -32.85
N PRO A 786 -8.25 21.94 -32.32
CA PRO A 786 -8.48 22.04 -30.88
C PRO A 786 -7.96 20.84 -30.10
N ALA A 787 -8.06 19.63 -30.67
CA ALA A 787 -7.53 18.41 -30.08
C ALA A 787 -6.00 18.42 -29.94
N GLY A 788 -5.30 19.02 -30.91
CA GLY A 788 -3.85 19.24 -30.82
C GLY A 788 -3.47 20.25 -29.74
N ILE A 789 -4.24 21.33 -29.59
CA ILE A 789 -4.02 22.32 -28.52
C ILE A 789 -4.23 21.69 -27.14
N TRP A 790 -5.28 20.88 -26.96
CA TRP A 790 -5.49 20.11 -25.73
C TRP A 790 -4.23 19.32 -25.32
N ALA A 791 -3.63 18.56 -26.25
CA ALA A 791 -2.44 17.78 -25.96
C ALA A 791 -1.25 18.65 -25.49
N LEU A 792 -1.06 19.84 -26.08
CA LEU A 792 -0.03 20.78 -25.66
C LEU A 792 -0.28 21.33 -24.24
N ARG A 793 -1.54 21.65 -23.91
CA ARG A 793 -1.92 22.14 -22.58
C ARG A 793 -1.70 21.08 -21.51
N VAL A 794 -2.14 19.86 -21.78
CA VAL A 794 -1.98 18.73 -20.85
C VAL A 794 -0.51 18.44 -20.55
N GLN A 795 0.40 18.60 -21.52
CA GLN A 795 1.85 18.48 -21.27
C GLN A 795 2.39 19.60 -20.37
N LEU A 796 1.91 20.84 -20.53
CA LEU A 796 2.22 21.92 -19.59
C LEU A 796 1.73 21.58 -18.17
N PHE A 797 0.52 21.03 -18.04
CA PHE A 797 -0.01 20.60 -16.74
C PHE A 797 0.87 19.50 -16.13
N ARG A 798 1.16 18.42 -16.89
CA ARG A 798 2.03 17.32 -16.45
C ARG A 798 3.40 17.84 -15.99
N SER A 799 3.97 18.84 -16.66
CA SER A 799 5.25 19.44 -16.24
C SER A 799 5.18 20.25 -14.94
N ALA A 800 4.00 20.76 -14.58
CA ALA A 800 3.78 21.60 -13.40
C ALA A 800 3.30 20.81 -12.17
N LEU A 801 2.73 19.63 -12.38
CA LEU A 801 2.21 18.73 -11.36
C LEU A 801 3.29 17.71 -10.91
N THR A 802 3.22 17.26 -9.66
CA THR A 802 3.97 16.08 -9.22
C THR A 802 3.37 14.81 -9.81
N ALA A 803 4.10 13.69 -9.75
CA ALA A 803 3.57 12.40 -10.23
C ALA A 803 2.22 12.03 -9.59
N GLN A 804 2.08 12.21 -8.27
CA GLN A 804 0.82 11.98 -7.56
C GLN A 804 -0.29 12.96 -7.99
N GLU A 805 0.01 14.27 -8.05
CA GLU A 805 -0.97 15.28 -8.50
C GLU A 805 -1.44 15.02 -9.94
N TRP A 806 -0.53 14.55 -10.80
CA TRP A 806 -0.84 14.18 -12.18
C TRP A 806 -1.75 12.96 -12.24
N THR A 807 -1.48 11.91 -11.45
CA THR A 807 -2.35 10.74 -11.35
C THR A 807 -3.75 11.14 -10.88
N GLU A 808 -3.86 11.92 -9.81
CA GLU A 808 -5.15 12.40 -9.31
C GLU A 808 -5.90 13.25 -10.35
N TYR A 809 -5.20 14.15 -11.05
CA TYR A 809 -5.77 14.96 -12.13
C TYR A 809 -6.25 14.12 -13.32
N ALA A 810 -5.43 13.16 -13.77
CA ALA A 810 -5.76 12.31 -14.91
C ALA A 810 -6.94 11.37 -14.61
N LEU A 811 -7.02 10.86 -13.37
CA LEU A 811 -8.10 9.98 -12.93
C LEU A 811 -9.41 10.73 -12.60
N ALA A 812 -9.38 12.07 -12.56
CA ALA A 812 -10.56 12.90 -12.37
C ALA A 812 -11.28 13.25 -13.69
N LEU A 813 -10.74 12.85 -14.85
CA LEU A 813 -11.26 13.19 -16.17
C LEU A 813 -11.49 11.94 -17.01
N ASP A 814 -12.64 11.85 -17.68
CA ASP A 814 -12.85 10.97 -18.83
C ASP A 814 -12.64 11.77 -20.12
N VAL A 815 -11.83 11.23 -21.04
CA VAL A 815 -11.47 11.91 -22.29
C VAL A 815 -11.79 10.98 -23.46
N ARG A 816 -12.81 11.35 -24.23
CA ARG A 816 -13.26 10.60 -25.40
C ARG A 816 -12.87 11.28 -26.70
N ARG A 817 -12.36 10.49 -27.64
CA ARG A 817 -11.93 10.94 -28.96
C ARG A 817 -13.06 10.77 -29.97
N THR A 818 -13.47 11.86 -30.61
CA THR A 818 -14.58 11.87 -31.55
C THR A 818 -14.27 12.69 -32.80
N TRP A 819 -15.18 12.70 -33.75
CA TRP A 819 -15.12 13.51 -34.97
C TRP A 819 -16.36 14.40 -35.06
N VAL A 820 -16.17 15.67 -35.43
CA VAL A 820 -17.26 16.58 -35.81
C VAL A 820 -17.04 16.95 -37.28
N GLY A 821 -17.80 16.30 -38.17
CA GLY A 821 -17.48 16.29 -39.60
C GLY A 821 -16.08 15.71 -39.83
N ASP A 822 -15.21 16.48 -40.49
CA ASP A 822 -13.83 16.10 -40.79
C ASP A 822 -12.79 16.66 -39.80
N ARG A 823 -13.25 17.27 -38.71
CA ARG A 823 -12.36 17.82 -37.67
C ARG A 823 -12.30 16.87 -36.47
N ARG A 824 -11.09 16.65 -35.95
CA ARG A 824 -10.89 15.93 -34.69
C ARG A 824 -11.50 16.71 -33.54
N GLU A 825 -12.22 15.98 -32.69
CA GLU A 825 -12.82 16.53 -31.49
C GLU A 825 -12.44 15.65 -30.29
N LEU A 826 -12.41 16.27 -29.11
CA LEU A 826 -12.25 15.59 -27.83
C LEU A 826 -13.39 16.03 -26.94
N THR A 827 -14.04 15.09 -26.25
CA THR A 827 -14.96 15.41 -25.17
C THR A 827 -14.28 15.09 -23.86
N VAL A 828 -14.30 16.04 -22.93
CA VAL A 828 -13.70 15.93 -21.61
C VAL A 828 -14.83 16.08 -20.60
N THR A 829 -15.02 15.06 -19.76
CA THR A 829 -16.07 15.02 -18.75
C THR A 829 -15.46 14.71 -17.39
N PRO A 830 -16.08 15.16 -16.28
CA PRO A 830 -15.60 14.78 -14.96
C PRO A 830 -15.84 13.29 -14.70
N LEU A 831 -14.96 12.68 -13.89
CA LEU A 831 -15.03 11.28 -13.52
C LEU A 831 -14.97 11.14 -12.00
N SER A 832 -16.04 10.59 -11.41
CA SER A 832 -16.17 10.43 -9.94
C SER A 832 -16.02 8.97 -9.47
N THR A 833 -16.03 8.01 -10.40
CA THR A 833 -15.92 6.56 -10.19
C THR A 833 -14.65 5.99 -10.82
N GLU A 834 -14.45 4.67 -10.75
CA GLU A 834 -13.35 4.03 -11.47
C GLU A 834 -13.34 4.42 -12.96
N PRO A 835 -12.15 4.67 -13.53
CA PRO A 835 -12.05 5.03 -14.93
C PRO A 835 -12.61 3.89 -15.80
N PRO A 836 -13.50 4.21 -16.75
CA PRO A 836 -13.98 3.21 -17.68
C PRO A 836 -12.79 2.65 -18.48
N GLN A 837 -12.94 1.44 -19.00
CA GLN A 837 -11.96 0.91 -19.93
C GLN A 837 -11.80 1.91 -21.08
N PRO A 838 -10.57 2.39 -21.38
CA PRO A 838 -10.38 3.39 -22.40
C PRO A 838 -10.80 2.86 -23.76
N ASP A 839 -11.40 3.72 -24.59
CA ASP A 839 -11.72 3.39 -25.97
C ASP A 839 -10.46 2.87 -26.70
N PRO A 840 -10.58 1.85 -27.56
CA PRO A 840 -9.48 1.42 -28.40
C PRO A 840 -8.88 2.60 -29.15
N VAL A 841 -7.55 2.63 -29.25
CA VAL A 841 -6.86 3.69 -29.97
C VAL A 841 -7.25 3.65 -31.43
N ASP A 842 -7.96 4.68 -31.93
CA ASP A 842 -8.25 4.86 -33.35
C ASP A 842 -7.06 5.55 -34.06
N PRO A 843 -6.28 4.84 -34.90
CA PRO A 843 -5.16 5.46 -35.61
C PRO A 843 -5.60 6.52 -36.60
N TYR A 844 -6.81 6.44 -37.18
CA TYR A 844 -7.27 7.50 -38.08
C TYR A 844 -7.44 8.83 -37.34
N TRP A 845 -7.94 8.79 -36.11
CA TRP A 845 -8.01 9.96 -35.23
C TRP A 845 -6.61 10.46 -34.86
N VAL A 846 -5.71 9.57 -34.45
CA VAL A 846 -4.34 9.95 -34.06
C VAL A 846 -3.59 10.64 -35.21
N TYR A 847 -3.72 10.14 -36.44
CA TYR A 847 -3.05 10.67 -37.63
C TYR A 847 -3.88 11.68 -38.43
N ASN A 848 -5.03 12.11 -37.91
CA ASN A 848 -5.93 13.08 -38.54
C ASN A 848 -6.34 12.71 -39.98
N HIS A 849 -6.76 11.46 -40.18
CA HIS A 849 -7.38 10.99 -41.42
C HIS A 849 -8.90 11.06 -41.29
N PRO A 850 -9.62 11.99 -41.93
CA PRO A 850 -11.03 12.30 -41.63
C PRO A 850 -12.06 11.29 -42.19
N PRO A 851 -13.30 11.24 -41.65
CA PRO A 851 -14.31 10.23 -42.00
C PRO A 851 -14.91 10.35 -43.39
N SER A 852 -15.01 11.56 -43.96
CA SER A 852 -15.58 11.77 -45.31
C SER A 852 -14.87 10.99 -46.41
N GLY A 853 -13.62 10.56 -46.19
CA GLY A 853 -12.86 9.68 -47.07
C GLY A 853 -13.11 8.18 -46.85
N GLN A 854 -14.29 7.72 -46.42
CA GLN A 854 -14.57 6.31 -46.06
C GLN A 854 -14.07 5.27 -47.10
N VAL A 855 -14.31 5.51 -48.39
CA VAL A 855 -13.82 4.64 -49.49
C VAL A 855 -12.29 4.63 -49.57
N GLN A 856 -11.64 5.74 -49.21
CA GLN A 856 -10.19 5.85 -49.14
C GLN A 856 -9.63 5.26 -47.83
N ARG A 857 -10.33 5.37 -46.69
CA ARG A 857 -9.88 4.82 -45.39
C ARG A 857 -9.71 3.30 -45.45
N ALA A 858 -10.68 2.59 -46.03
CA ALA A 858 -10.70 1.12 -46.14
C ALA A 858 -9.57 0.50 -46.99
N ALA A 859 -8.81 1.31 -47.73
CA ALA A 859 -7.72 0.85 -48.60
C ALA A 859 -6.41 1.64 -48.39
N ARG A 860 -6.31 2.43 -47.31
CA ARG A 860 -5.13 3.26 -47.04
C ARG A 860 -4.16 2.54 -46.13
N SER A 861 -2.97 2.29 -46.66
CA SER A 861 -1.78 2.02 -45.86
C SER A 861 -0.99 3.30 -45.68
N TRP A 862 -0.51 3.59 -44.47
CA TRP A 862 0.44 4.67 -44.24
C TRP A 862 1.51 4.23 -43.26
N TRP A 863 2.69 4.81 -43.39
CA TRP A 863 3.78 4.64 -42.44
C TRP A 863 4.29 6.01 -42.05
N ARG A 864 4.75 6.13 -40.80
CA ARG A 864 5.65 7.22 -40.43
C ARG A 864 7.03 6.63 -40.31
N SER A 865 7.99 7.10 -41.11
CA SER A 865 9.39 6.81 -40.85
C SER A 865 9.78 7.39 -39.51
N GLY A 866 9.93 6.54 -38.49
CA GLY A 866 10.69 6.93 -37.33
C GLY A 866 10.45 6.17 -36.04
N SER A 867 10.28 4.86 -36.06
CA SER A 867 10.32 4.04 -34.84
C SER A 867 11.56 4.29 -33.97
N ARG A 868 12.73 4.57 -34.58
CA ARG A 868 13.95 4.98 -33.85
C ARG A 868 13.80 6.36 -33.21
N GLU A 869 13.24 7.31 -33.93
CA GLU A 869 12.95 8.67 -33.48
C GLU A 869 11.85 8.68 -32.41
N ALA A 870 10.85 7.80 -32.52
CA ALA A 870 9.79 7.62 -31.53
C ALA A 870 10.37 7.03 -30.25
N ARG A 871 11.17 5.95 -30.35
CA ARG A 871 11.90 5.39 -29.22
C ARG A 871 12.82 6.42 -28.56
N HIS A 872 13.55 7.20 -29.36
CA HIS A 872 14.41 8.26 -28.84
C HIS A 872 13.62 9.36 -28.14
N LYS A 873 12.48 9.79 -28.71
CA LYS A 873 11.58 10.75 -28.06
C LYS A 873 11.02 10.23 -26.75
N MET A 874 10.68 8.94 -26.64
CA MET A 874 10.26 8.32 -25.38
C MET A 874 11.38 8.39 -24.33
N VAL A 875 12.63 8.13 -24.72
CA VAL A 875 13.81 8.26 -23.83
C VAL A 875 14.03 9.70 -23.38
N VAL A 876 13.79 10.68 -24.26
CA VAL A 876 13.90 12.11 -23.91
C VAL A 876 12.76 12.58 -23.00
N ALA A 877 11.59 11.93 -23.05
CA ALA A 877 10.36 12.42 -22.44
C ALA A 877 10.03 11.87 -21.04
N ASP A 878 10.59 10.75 -20.56
CA ASP A 878 10.09 10.13 -19.32
C ASP A 878 11.13 9.37 -18.46
N VAL A 879 10.78 9.15 -17.18
CA VAL A 879 11.58 8.49 -16.12
C VAL A 879 10.73 7.49 -15.28
N SER A 880 9.55 7.03 -15.72
CA SER A 880 8.76 6.04 -14.93
C SER A 880 7.86 5.08 -15.72
N HIS A 881 6.64 5.47 -16.10
CA HIS A 881 5.61 4.54 -16.63
C HIS A 881 5.78 4.26 -18.13
N ASP A 882 6.20 5.26 -18.91
CA ASP A 882 6.45 5.08 -20.34
C ASP A 882 7.70 4.20 -20.56
N GLU A 883 8.60 4.10 -19.56
CA GLU A 883 9.77 3.22 -19.59
C GLU A 883 9.41 1.74 -19.41
N VAL A 884 8.41 1.40 -18.60
CA VAL A 884 7.93 0.02 -18.44
C VAL A 884 7.28 -0.46 -19.75
N LEU A 885 6.44 0.39 -20.35
CA LEU A 885 5.86 0.12 -21.67
C LEU A 885 6.94 0.02 -22.75
N ARG A 886 7.92 0.92 -22.74
CA ARG A 886 9.08 0.87 -23.64
C ARG A 886 9.89 -0.40 -23.44
N HIS A 887 10.15 -0.82 -22.21
CA HIS A 887 10.87 -2.05 -21.89
C HIS A 887 10.14 -3.27 -22.48
N ALA A 888 8.82 -3.35 -22.30
CA ALA A 888 7.99 -4.41 -22.90
C ALA A 888 8.03 -4.39 -24.44
N LEU A 889 8.08 -3.20 -25.06
CA LEU A 889 8.07 -3.04 -26.52
C LEU A 889 9.47 -2.97 -27.16
N ASP A 890 10.55 -2.91 -26.38
CA ASP A 890 11.93 -2.80 -26.88
C ASP A 890 12.31 -3.93 -27.86
N PRO A 891 11.88 -5.20 -27.65
CA PRO A 891 12.07 -6.26 -28.65
C PRO A 891 11.45 -5.91 -30.00
N PHE A 892 10.25 -5.32 -30.01
CA PHE A 892 9.59 -4.86 -31.23
C PHE A 892 10.31 -3.66 -31.84
N PHE A 893 10.73 -2.67 -31.05
CA PHE A 893 11.50 -1.53 -31.57
C PHE A 893 12.83 -1.96 -32.23
N LEU A 894 13.52 -2.94 -31.65
CA LEU A 894 14.83 -3.41 -32.12
C LEU A 894 14.74 -4.38 -33.31
N ARG A 895 13.75 -5.29 -33.30
CA ARG A 895 13.65 -6.36 -34.30
C ARG A 895 12.65 -6.04 -35.41
N PHE A 896 11.61 -5.27 -35.10
CA PHE A 896 10.42 -5.08 -35.93
C PHE A 896 9.97 -3.62 -35.97
N GLY A 897 10.89 -2.65 -35.83
CA GLY A 897 10.53 -1.24 -35.63
C GLY A 897 9.53 -0.69 -36.67
N GLY A 898 9.67 -1.10 -37.94
CA GLY A 898 8.73 -0.71 -39.01
C GLY A 898 7.31 -1.27 -38.87
N ALA A 899 7.11 -2.35 -38.11
CA ALA A 899 5.79 -2.93 -37.84
C ALA A 899 4.99 -2.08 -36.83
N LEU A 900 5.67 -1.32 -35.97
CA LEU A 900 5.04 -0.45 -34.98
C LEU A 900 4.47 0.84 -35.60
N ASP A 901 5.11 1.35 -36.66
CA ASP A 901 4.77 2.63 -37.30
C ASP A 901 4.10 2.49 -38.68
N THR A 902 3.85 1.26 -39.14
CA THR A 902 3.08 0.95 -40.36
C THR A 902 1.66 0.55 -39.99
N PHE A 903 0.69 1.30 -40.53
CA PHE A 903 -0.74 1.13 -40.27
C PHE A 903 -1.49 0.72 -41.52
N TYR A 904 -2.52 -0.11 -41.31
CA TYR A 904 -3.41 -0.59 -42.35
C TYR A 904 -4.87 -0.38 -41.98
N GLY A 905 -5.62 0.19 -42.92
CA GLY A 905 -7.07 0.33 -42.83
C GLY A 905 -7.82 -0.84 -43.45
N ALA A 906 -8.78 -1.43 -42.72
CA ALA A 906 -9.64 -2.50 -43.24
C ALA A 906 -11.04 -1.99 -43.66
N ALA A 907 -11.76 -2.81 -44.45
CA ALA A 907 -13.11 -2.53 -44.92
C ALA A 907 -14.15 -2.28 -43.81
N GLY A 908 -13.88 -2.74 -42.58
CA GLY A 908 -14.70 -2.49 -41.39
C GLY A 908 -14.49 -1.14 -40.70
N GLY A 909 -13.67 -0.24 -41.26
CA GLY A 909 -13.52 1.15 -40.78
C GLY A 909 -12.50 1.36 -39.65
N TYR A 910 -11.85 0.30 -39.16
CA TYR A 910 -10.80 0.37 -38.14
C TYR A 910 -9.40 0.17 -38.74
N ALA A 911 -8.44 0.99 -38.28
CA ALA A 911 -7.02 0.82 -38.58
C ALA A 911 -6.25 0.27 -37.39
N SER A 912 -5.17 -0.44 -37.68
CA SER A 912 -4.24 -1.02 -36.69
C SER A 912 -2.82 -0.90 -37.20
N SER A 913 -1.85 -0.90 -36.29
CA SER A 913 -0.47 -1.14 -36.67
C SER A 913 -0.26 -2.63 -36.91
N MET A 914 0.73 -2.99 -37.72
CA MET A 914 1.01 -4.40 -37.96
C MET A 914 1.45 -5.14 -36.69
N ALA A 915 2.21 -4.48 -35.82
CA ALA A 915 2.58 -5.03 -34.52
C ALA A 915 1.35 -5.34 -33.65
N HIS A 916 0.31 -4.50 -33.69
CA HIS A 916 -0.94 -4.75 -32.97
C HIS A 916 -1.64 -6.01 -33.50
N ASP A 917 -1.78 -6.16 -34.82
CA ASP A 917 -2.43 -7.34 -35.41
C ASP A 917 -1.65 -8.64 -35.13
N LEU A 918 -0.31 -8.59 -35.15
CA LEU A 918 0.54 -9.74 -34.82
C LEU A 918 0.40 -10.18 -33.36
N LEU A 919 0.35 -9.22 -32.43
CA LEU A 919 0.13 -9.50 -31.01
C LEU A 919 -1.28 -10.04 -30.75
N GLU A 920 -2.30 -9.51 -31.43
CA GLU A 920 -3.67 -10.02 -31.35
C GLU A 920 -3.78 -11.47 -31.84
N ILE A 921 -3.10 -11.84 -32.94
CA ILE A 921 -3.03 -13.23 -33.41
C ILE A 921 -2.38 -14.12 -32.36
N TRP A 922 -1.22 -13.71 -31.83
CA TRP A 922 -0.49 -14.49 -30.83
C TRP A 922 -1.32 -14.74 -29.56
N LEU A 923 -1.98 -13.68 -29.03
CA LEU A 923 -2.85 -13.79 -27.86
C LEU A 923 -4.10 -14.64 -28.14
N THR A 924 -4.75 -14.44 -29.30
CA THR A 924 -5.96 -15.20 -29.69
C THR A 924 -5.66 -16.68 -29.87
N SER A 925 -4.50 -17.01 -30.43
CA SER A 925 -4.06 -18.39 -30.63
C SER A 925 -3.89 -19.16 -29.32
N HIS A 926 -3.28 -18.53 -28.30
CA HIS A 926 -2.85 -19.22 -27.07
C HIS A 926 -3.80 -19.08 -25.87
N LEU A 927 -4.73 -18.12 -25.88
CA LEU A 927 -5.67 -17.85 -24.77
C LEU A 927 -7.10 -18.40 -25.02
N ASP A 928 -7.22 -19.43 -25.86
CA ASP A 928 -8.42 -20.27 -26.04
C ASP A 928 -9.70 -19.54 -26.50
N ARG A 929 -9.56 -18.65 -27.51
CA ARG A 929 -10.71 -18.00 -28.19
C ARG A 929 -11.12 -18.74 -29.47
N SER A 930 -12.36 -18.49 -29.92
CA SER A 930 -13.01 -19.18 -31.04
C SER A 930 -12.19 -19.16 -32.34
N ASP A 931 -12.16 -20.29 -33.05
CA ASP A 931 -11.47 -20.43 -34.34
C ASP A 931 -11.96 -19.43 -35.40
N GLY A 932 -13.22 -19.02 -35.32
CA GLY A 932 -13.79 -17.97 -36.17
C GLY A 932 -13.16 -16.58 -35.95
N GLU A 933 -12.85 -16.21 -34.70
CA GLU A 933 -12.15 -14.95 -34.41
C GLU A 933 -10.71 -14.99 -34.95
N LEU A 934 -10.02 -16.12 -34.76
CA LEU A 934 -8.68 -16.34 -35.27
C LEU A 934 -8.62 -16.24 -36.80
N ALA A 935 -9.59 -16.83 -37.50
CA ALA A 935 -9.76 -16.71 -38.95
C ALA A 935 -9.90 -15.26 -39.41
N VAL A 936 -10.72 -14.45 -38.74
CA VAL A 936 -10.89 -13.02 -39.05
C VAL A 936 -9.57 -12.24 -38.87
N ARG A 937 -8.76 -12.55 -37.85
CA ARG A 937 -7.46 -11.90 -37.64
C ARG A 937 -6.45 -12.23 -38.74
N TYR A 938 -6.37 -13.49 -39.15
CA TYR A 938 -5.51 -13.90 -40.27
C TYR A 938 -5.97 -13.30 -41.60
N GLU A 939 -7.27 -13.24 -41.86
CA GLU A 939 -7.79 -12.60 -43.08
C GLU A 939 -7.45 -11.10 -43.13
N ARG A 940 -7.46 -10.42 -41.99
CA ARG A 940 -7.01 -9.02 -41.88
C ARG A 940 -5.54 -8.87 -42.27
N CYS A 941 -4.67 -9.78 -41.84
CA CYS A 941 -3.24 -9.75 -42.19
C CYS A 941 -2.99 -9.86 -43.69
N ILE A 942 -3.85 -10.54 -44.45
CA ILE A 942 -3.74 -10.62 -45.92
C ILE A 942 -3.77 -9.23 -46.58
N GLY A 943 -4.55 -8.29 -46.03
CA GLY A 943 -4.58 -6.90 -46.49
C GLY A 943 -3.26 -6.14 -46.27
N ILE A 944 -2.55 -6.47 -45.19
CA ILE A 944 -1.29 -5.84 -44.77
C ILE A 944 -0.13 -6.25 -45.68
N ILE A 945 -0.17 -7.49 -46.21
CA ILE A 945 0.84 -8.07 -47.12
C ILE A 945 1.20 -7.15 -48.29
N ARG A 946 0.23 -6.44 -48.87
CA ARG A 946 0.46 -5.53 -50.00
C ARG A 946 1.28 -4.29 -49.60
N THR A 947 1.21 -3.90 -48.34
CA THR A 947 1.96 -2.77 -47.76
C THR A 947 3.39 -3.16 -47.43
N LEU A 948 3.61 -4.40 -46.97
CA LEU A 948 4.91 -4.97 -46.62
C LEU A 948 5.91 -4.96 -47.79
N ARG A 949 5.43 -5.06 -49.05
CA ARG A 949 6.29 -4.96 -50.25
C ARG A 949 7.06 -3.64 -50.39
N ARG A 950 6.75 -2.64 -49.55
CA ARG A 950 7.39 -1.32 -49.53
C ARG A 950 8.41 -1.16 -48.39
N MET A 951 8.64 -2.20 -47.58
CA MET A 951 9.57 -2.20 -46.45
C MET A 951 10.92 -2.84 -46.81
N PRO A 952 11.99 -2.60 -46.03
CA PRO A 952 13.27 -3.31 -46.21
C PRO A 952 13.11 -4.83 -46.14
N VAL A 953 13.84 -5.55 -46.97
CA VAL A 953 13.76 -7.01 -47.12
C VAL A 953 14.03 -7.69 -45.78
N GLU A 954 15.03 -7.24 -45.02
CA GLU A 954 15.44 -7.84 -43.76
C GLU A 954 14.39 -7.70 -42.64
N VAL A 955 13.53 -6.69 -42.72
CA VAL A 955 12.42 -6.50 -41.78
C VAL A 955 11.25 -7.38 -42.21
N THR A 956 10.97 -7.44 -43.50
CA THR A 956 9.90 -8.24 -44.10
C THR A 956 10.13 -9.74 -43.87
N ASP A 957 11.36 -10.23 -44.05
CA ASP A 957 11.75 -11.64 -43.83
C ASP A 957 11.51 -12.08 -42.38
N ARG A 958 11.95 -11.27 -41.41
CA ARG A 958 11.78 -11.57 -39.98
C ARG A 958 10.32 -11.58 -39.56
N LEU A 959 9.52 -10.66 -40.10
CA LEU A 959 8.08 -10.59 -39.84
C LEU A 959 7.33 -11.77 -40.48
N ALA A 960 7.74 -12.17 -41.68
CA ALA A 960 7.21 -13.33 -42.37
C ALA A 960 7.51 -14.61 -41.59
N ALA A 961 8.76 -14.81 -41.17
CA ALA A 961 9.14 -15.96 -40.35
C ALA A 961 8.30 -16.06 -39.06
N MET A 962 8.06 -14.93 -38.39
CA MET A 962 7.23 -14.90 -37.17
C MET A 962 5.76 -15.22 -37.45
N LEU A 963 5.15 -14.57 -38.44
CA LEU A 963 3.72 -14.79 -38.75
C LEU A 963 3.47 -16.20 -39.30
N TYR A 964 4.37 -16.75 -40.12
CA TYR A 964 4.22 -18.11 -40.63
C TYR A 964 4.58 -19.18 -39.62
N GLY A 965 5.51 -18.93 -38.70
CA GLY A 965 5.70 -19.79 -37.54
C GLY A 965 4.42 -19.90 -36.70
N GLN A 966 3.74 -18.77 -36.50
CA GLN A 966 2.45 -18.74 -35.81
C GLN A 966 1.34 -19.41 -36.64
N LEU A 967 1.26 -19.13 -37.95
CA LEU A 967 0.30 -19.77 -38.86
C LEU A 967 0.49 -21.28 -38.90
N LEU A 968 1.73 -21.77 -38.80
CA LEU A 968 2.01 -23.20 -38.74
C LEU A 968 1.42 -23.83 -37.49
N HIS A 969 1.44 -23.13 -36.36
CA HIS A 969 0.76 -23.57 -35.15
C HIS A 969 -0.76 -23.60 -35.37
N ASP A 970 -1.32 -22.52 -35.91
CA ASP A 970 -2.75 -22.30 -36.04
C ASP A 970 -3.42 -22.97 -37.25
N ALA A 971 -2.64 -23.50 -38.20
CA ALA A 971 -3.11 -24.00 -39.50
C ALA A 971 -4.26 -25.00 -39.38
N HIS A 972 -4.25 -25.85 -38.35
CA HIS A 972 -5.28 -26.87 -38.13
C HIS A 972 -6.64 -26.33 -37.71
N ARG A 973 -6.69 -25.08 -37.24
CA ARG A 973 -7.89 -24.41 -36.72
C ARG A 973 -8.53 -23.47 -37.75
N LEU A 974 -7.86 -23.24 -38.88
CA LEU A 974 -8.24 -22.22 -39.85
C LEU A 974 -8.92 -22.82 -41.09
N PRO A 975 -9.88 -22.11 -41.71
CA PRO A 975 -10.42 -22.46 -43.03
C PRO A 975 -9.30 -22.58 -44.08
N ILE A 976 -9.42 -23.57 -44.96
CA ILE A 976 -8.37 -23.87 -45.95
C ILE A 976 -8.15 -22.70 -46.93
N GLU A 977 -9.19 -21.93 -47.22
CA GLU A 977 -9.16 -20.75 -48.10
C GLU A 977 -8.29 -19.63 -47.52
N ILE A 978 -8.32 -19.44 -46.20
CA ILE A 978 -7.51 -18.42 -45.52
C ILE A 978 -6.04 -18.82 -45.55
N VAL A 979 -5.75 -20.10 -45.27
CA VAL A 979 -4.38 -20.65 -45.34
C VAL A 979 -3.84 -20.53 -46.76
N LEU A 980 -4.63 -20.91 -47.76
CA LEU A 980 -4.28 -20.82 -49.17
C LEU A 980 -3.97 -19.37 -49.58
N ARG A 981 -4.85 -18.42 -49.24
CA ARG A 981 -4.63 -17.00 -49.56
C ARG A 981 -3.42 -16.42 -48.83
N MET A 982 -3.20 -16.78 -47.56
CA MET A 982 -2.01 -16.37 -46.81
C MET A 982 -0.72 -16.83 -47.52
N ILE A 983 -0.67 -18.06 -48.04
CA ILE A 983 0.50 -18.57 -48.77
C ILE A 983 0.65 -17.90 -50.14
N VAL A 984 -0.44 -17.79 -50.92
CA VAL A 984 -0.41 -17.28 -52.30
C VAL A 984 -0.13 -15.77 -52.35
N ASP A 985 -0.81 -14.97 -51.51
CA ASP A 985 -0.70 -13.50 -51.57
C ASP A 985 0.67 -12.99 -51.08
N TRP A 986 1.33 -13.72 -50.16
CA TRP A 986 2.65 -13.41 -49.63
C TRP A 986 3.81 -14.09 -50.37
N ARG A 987 3.52 -14.83 -51.45
CA ARG A 987 4.52 -15.55 -52.24
C ARG A 987 5.44 -14.64 -53.06
N ALA A 988 4.94 -13.50 -53.54
CA ALA A 988 5.68 -12.67 -54.50
C ALA A 988 6.79 -11.74 -53.93
N PRO A 989 6.83 -11.37 -52.63
CA PRO A 989 7.90 -10.52 -52.08
C PRO A 989 9.00 -11.22 -51.24
N LEU A 990 9.01 -12.54 -51.08
CA LEU A 990 9.90 -13.23 -50.11
C LEU A 990 10.51 -14.51 -50.70
N ASP A 991 11.75 -14.44 -51.18
CA ASP A 991 12.51 -15.58 -51.77
C ASP A 991 13.46 -16.26 -50.76
N GLY A 992 13.31 -15.96 -49.46
CA GLY A 992 14.16 -16.54 -48.42
C GLY A 992 13.85 -18.03 -48.17
N PRO A 993 14.87 -18.91 -48.10
CA PRO A 993 14.68 -20.35 -47.92
C PRO A 993 13.88 -20.68 -46.65
N THR A 994 14.06 -19.92 -45.55
CA THR A 994 13.30 -20.09 -44.30
C THR A 994 11.79 -19.88 -44.46
N VAL A 995 11.35 -18.92 -45.30
CA VAL A 995 9.92 -18.60 -45.47
C VAL A 995 9.24 -19.64 -46.37
N LEU A 996 9.92 -20.07 -47.44
CA LEU A 996 9.46 -21.14 -48.32
C LEU A 996 9.17 -22.44 -47.54
N VAL A 997 10.07 -22.76 -46.61
CA VAL A 997 9.93 -23.91 -45.70
C VAL A 997 8.70 -23.79 -44.83
N LEU A 998 8.47 -22.62 -44.23
CA LEU A 998 7.31 -22.41 -43.37
C LEU A 998 6.00 -22.49 -44.18
N HIS A 999 5.95 -21.96 -45.40
CA HIS A 999 4.78 -22.10 -46.27
C HIS A 999 4.44 -23.57 -46.56
N ALA A 1000 5.46 -24.37 -46.91
CA ALA A 1000 5.28 -25.79 -47.18
C ALA A 1000 4.76 -26.54 -45.94
N ARG A 1001 5.37 -26.30 -44.77
CA ARG A 1001 4.93 -26.89 -43.49
C ARG A 1001 3.48 -26.51 -43.14
N VAL A 1002 3.09 -25.25 -43.34
CA VAL A 1002 1.72 -24.77 -43.10
C VAL A 1002 0.73 -25.50 -44.01
N ALA A 1003 1.03 -25.59 -45.31
CA ALA A 1003 0.17 -26.28 -46.28
C ALA A 1003 -0.02 -27.75 -45.93
N ILE A 1004 1.07 -28.46 -45.60
CA ILE A 1004 1.04 -29.86 -45.17
C ILE A 1004 0.16 -30.04 -43.95
N ARG A 1005 0.36 -29.20 -42.92
CA ARG A 1005 -0.40 -29.32 -41.67
C ARG A 1005 -1.91 -29.11 -41.90
N ARG A 1006 -2.31 -28.15 -42.73
CA ARG A 1006 -3.74 -27.93 -43.02
C ARG A 1006 -4.34 -29.06 -43.86
N LEU A 1007 -3.61 -29.53 -44.88
CA LEU A 1007 -4.05 -30.66 -45.72
C LEU A 1007 -4.24 -31.92 -44.89
N GLY A 1008 -3.34 -32.21 -43.95
CA GLY A 1008 -3.45 -33.35 -43.06
C GLY A 1008 -4.69 -33.35 -42.15
N VAL A 1009 -5.19 -32.17 -41.78
CA VAL A 1009 -6.47 -32.03 -41.06
C VAL A 1009 -7.66 -32.29 -41.96
N ALA A 1010 -7.63 -31.81 -43.21
CA ALA A 1010 -8.68 -32.11 -44.20
C ALA A 1010 -8.78 -33.61 -44.51
N MET A 1011 -7.67 -34.34 -44.38
CA MET A 1011 -7.60 -35.79 -44.63
C MET A 1011 -8.06 -36.65 -43.44
N SER A 1012 -8.04 -36.10 -42.22
CA SER A 1012 -8.47 -36.81 -41.01
C SER A 1012 -9.94 -36.54 -40.61
N GLY A 1013 -10.59 -35.55 -41.24
CA GLY A 1013 -12.00 -35.19 -41.02
C GLY A 1013 -12.99 -35.79 -42.04
N VAL A 1014 -14.30 -35.58 -41.81
CA VAL A 1014 -15.35 -35.92 -42.79
C VAL A 1014 -15.22 -34.95 -43.98
N PRO A 1015 -15.16 -35.41 -45.24
CA PRO A 1015 -14.91 -34.54 -46.39
C PRO A 1015 -16.04 -33.53 -46.55
N ASP A 1016 -15.71 -32.25 -46.41
CA ASP A 1016 -16.61 -31.14 -46.71
C ASP A 1016 -16.54 -30.82 -48.22
N PRO A 1017 -17.60 -31.09 -49.01
CA PRO A 1017 -17.61 -30.80 -50.44
C PRO A 1017 -17.41 -29.32 -50.78
N THR A 1018 -17.62 -28.38 -49.84
CA THR A 1018 -17.34 -26.95 -50.06
C THR A 1018 -15.85 -26.60 -50.05
N GLU A 1019 -14.98 -27.38 -49.41
CA GLU A 1019 -13.53 -27.13 -49.33
C GLU A 1019 -12.71 -27.79 -50.46
N ALA A 1020 -13.32 -28.69 -51.26
CA ALA A 1020 -12.61 -29.54 -52.23
C ALA A 1020 -11.79 -28.75 -53.26
N VAL A 1021 -12.31 -27.62 -53.74
CA VAL A 1021 -11.62 -26.74 -54.72
C VAL A 1021 -10.40 -26.08 -54.09
N ALA A 1022 -10.52 -25.57 -52.87
CA ALA A 1022 -9.42 -24.94 -52.16
C ALA A 1022 -8.36 -25.95 -51.73
N GLN A 1023 -8.77 -27.19 -51.43
CA GLN A 1023 -7.87 -28.30 -51.16
C GLN A 1023 -7.02 -28.67 -52.38
N THR A 1024 -7.63 -28.79 -53.57
CA THR A 1024 -6.88 -29.01 -54.82
C THR A 1024 -5.89 -27.87 -55.10
N ALA A 1025 -6.33 -26.61 -54.95
CA ALA A 1025 -5.45 -25.46 -55.14
C ALA A 1025 -4.28 -25.44 -54.14
N LEU A 1026 -4.49 -25.85 -52.88
CA LEU A 1026 -3.43 -25.92 -51.88
C LEU A 1026 -2.40 -27.02 -52.19
N TRP A 1027 -2.84 -28.14 -52.77
CA TRP A 1027 -1.95 -29.19 -53.28
C TRP A 1027 -1.02 -28.68 -54.39
N GLU A 1028 -1.58 -27.97 -55.39
CA GLU A 1028 -0.80 -27.39 -56.48
C GLU A 1028 0.25 -26.39 -55.96
N VAL A 1029 -0.13 -25.55 -54.99
CA VAL A 1029 0.79 -24.60 -54.34
C VAL A 1029 1.90 -25.31 -53.58
N LEU A 1030 1.58 -26.39 -52.85
CA LEU A 1030 2.57 -27.19 -52.12
C LEU A 1030 3.59 -27.84 -53.07
N GLU A 1031 3.14 -28.41 -54.19
CA GLU A 1031 4.03 -28.97 -55.22
C GLU A 1031 5.01 -27.91 -55.73
N GLU A 1032 4.51 -26.70 -56.01
CA GLU A 1032 5.36 -25.63 -56.52
C GLU A 1032 6.35 -25.12 -55.46
N LEU A 1033 5.95 -25.02 -54.19
CA LEU A 1033 6.83 -24.63 -53.08
C LEU A 1033 7.95 -25.65 -52.83
N LEU A 1034 7.61 -26.94 -52.83
CA LEU A 1034 8.58 -28.02 -52.68
C LEU A 1034 9.54 -28.05 -53.87
N ALA A 1035 9.03 -27.88 -55.10
CA ALA A 1035 9.86 -27.82 -56.29
C ALA A 1035 10.78 -26.58 -56.31
N GLN A 1036 10.39 -25.46 -55.69
CA GLN A 1036 11.23 -24.27 -55.51
C GLN A 1036 12.31 -24.50 -54.44
N PHE A 1037 11.92 -25.02 -53.28
CA PHE A 1037 12.86 -25.33 -52.19
C PHE A 1037 13.93 -26.35 -52.63
N LEU A 1038 13.54 -27.44 -53.29
CA LEU A 1038 14.45 -28.49 -53.74
C LEU A 1038 15.45 -28.04 -54.82
N ARG A 1039 15.25 -26.84 -55.41
CA ARG A 1039 16.20 -26.19 -56.31
C ARG A 1039 17.21 -25.29 -55.61
N THR A 1040 16.98 -24.92 -54.34
CA THR A 1040 17.94 -24.14 -53.55
C THR A 1040 19.10 -25.03 -53.11
N GLU A 1041 20.33 -24.51 -53.09
CA GLU A 1041 21.53 -25.27 -52.70
C GLU A 1041 21.63 -25.53 -51.19
N GLU A 1042 20.70 -25.01 -50.38
CA GLU A 1042 20.62 -25.20 -48.92
C GLU A 1042 19.86 -26.47 -48.49
N THR A 1043 19.69 -27.46 -49.37
CA THR A 1043 19.00 -28.73 -49.06
C THR A 1043 19.63 -29.56 -47.94
N GLU A 1044 20.87 -29.25 -47.53
CA GLU A 1044 21.54 -29.93 -46.41
C GLU A 1044 21.04 -29.50 -45.02
N SER A 1045 20.33 -28.37 -44.89
CA SER A 1045 19.77 -27.91 -43.60
C SER A 1045 18.42 -28.58 -43.24
N PHE A 1046 18.14 -29.75 -43.83
CA PHE A 1046 17.01 -30.61 -43.48
C PHE A 1046 17.30 -31.25 -42.10
N ASP A 1047 17.18 -30.44 -41.05
CA ASP A 1047 17.56 -30.79 -39.69
C ASP A 1047 16.55 -31.79 -39.06
N ALA A 1048 16.97 -32.53 -38.03
CA ALA A 1048 16.16 -33.58 -37.38
C ALA A 1048 14.76 -33.09 -36.90
N ALA A 1049 14.61 -31.79 -36.62
CA ALA A 1049 13.33 -31.16 -36.28
C ALA A 1049 12.28 -31.21 -37.41
N TRP A 1050 12.69 -31.29 -38.69
CA TRP A 1050 11.77 -31.52 -39.81
C TRP A 1050 11.19 -32.93 -39.79
N ILE A 1051 12.00 -33.92 -39.38
CA ILE A 1051 11.62 -35.33 -39.39
C ILE A 1051 10.54 -35.58 -38.33
N GLU A 1052 10.68 -34.95 -37.16
CA GLU A 1052 9.74 -35.08 -36.05
C GLU A 1052 8.36 -34.47 -36.35
N GLU A 1053 8.31 -33.31 -37.04
CA GLU A 1053 7.06 -32.59 -37.29
C GLU A 1053 6.29 -33.08 -38.52
N TRP A 1054 7.01 -33.51 -39.58
CA TRP A 1054 6.41 -34.21 -40.74
C TRP A 1054 5.94 -35.61 -40.35
N GLY A 1055 6.54 -36.26 -39.35
CA GLY A 1055 6.19 -37.63 -38.93
C GLY A 1055 4.79 -37.79 -38.32
N LEU A 1056 4.15 -36.72 -37.85
CA LEU A 1056 2.90 -36.81 -37.07
C LEU A 1056 1.60 -36.61 -37.87
N VAL A 1057 1.64 -36.17 -39.13
CA VAL A 1057 0.42 -35.87 -39.91
C VAL A 1057 0.53 -36.33 -41.37
N ALA A 1058 -0.20 -37.39 -41.74
CA ALA A 1058 -0.55 -37.81 -43.12
C ALA A 1058 0.54 -37.66 -44.23
N THR A 1059 1.82 -37.83 -43.90
CA THR A 1059 2.94 -37.43 -44.75
C THR A 1059 3.19 -38.32 -45.95
N ARG A 1060 2.84 -39.61 -45.87
CA ARG A 1060 3.11 -40.58 -46.95
C ARG A 1060 2.32 -40.24 -48.22
N GLU A 1061 1.05 -39.89 -48.05
CA GLU A 1061 0.16 -39.52 -49.14
C GLU A 1061 0.50 -38.14 -49.73
N VAL A 1062 1.05 -37.23 -48.91
CA VAL A 1062 1.65 -35.96 -49.38
C VAL A 1062 2.84 -36.21 -50.29
N PHE A 1063 3.78 -37.07 -49.88
CA PHE A 1063 4.94 -37.42 -50.70
C PHE A 1063 4.55 -38.14 -51.99
N ASP A 1064 3.64 -39.12 -51.91
CA ASP A 1064 3.18 -39.90 -53.07
C ASP A 1064 2.51 -38.99 -54.12
N ARG A 1065 1.63 -38.08 -53.68
CA ARG A 1065 0.91 -37.17 -54.58
C ARG A 1065 1.82 -36.12 -55.20
N CYS A 1066 2.74 -35.54 -54.41
CA CYS A 1066 3.71 -34.57 -54.93
C CYS A 1066 4.74 -35.21 -55.88
N GLU A 1067 5.12 -36.47 -55.68
CA GLU A 1067 6.06 -37.18 -56.56
C GLU A 1067 5.50 -37.38 -57.98
N GLU A 1068 4.19 -37.67 -58.10
CA GLU A 1068 3.51 -37.86 -59.38
C GLU A 1068 3.47 -36.60 -60.25
N GLY A 1069 3.54 -35.40 -59.63
CA GLY A 1069 3.49 -34.09 -60.30
C GLY A 1069 4.85 -33.46 -60.64
N MET A 1070 5.97 -33.97 -60.10
CA MET A 1070 7.28 -33.30 -60.17
C MET A 1070 8.24 -33.85 -61.24
N GLY A 1071 9.12 -32.99 -61.78
CA GLY A 1071 10.18 -33.39 -62.73
C GLY A 1071 11.19 -34.38 -62.12
N ARG A 1072 11.75 -35.29 -62.95
CA ARG A 1072 12.55 -36.46 -62.53
C ARG A 1072 13.66 -36.16 -61.51
N GLU A 1073 14.39 -35.06 -61.68
CA GLU A 1073 15.48 -34.65 -60.77
C GLU A 1073 14.98 -34.25 -59.38
N ILE A 1074 13.85 -33.54 -59.33
CA ILE A 1074 13.22 -33.09 -58.08
C ILE A 1074 12.59 -34.28 -57.36
N ALA A 1075 11.95 -35.19 -58.10
CA ALA A 1075 11.38 -36.42 -57.58
C ALA A 1075 12.45 -37.34 -56.94
N GLU A 1076 13.66 -37.42 -57.51
CA GLU A 1076 14.78 -38.17 -56.93
C GLU A 1076 15.27 -37.56 -55.60
N ARG A 1077 15.35 -36.22 -55.51
CA ARG A 1077 15.67 -35.52 -54.25
C ARG A 1077 14.58 -35.72 -53.19
N LEU A 1078 13.30 -35.66 -53.58
CA LEU A 1078 12.17 -35.90 -52.69
C LEU A 1078 12.15 -37.35 -52.17
N ARG A 1079 12.47 -38.34 -53.01
CA ARG A 1079 12.65 -39.75 -52.60
C ARG A 1079 13.78 -39.93 -51.61
N ALA A 1080 14.92 -39.24 -51.80
CA ALA A 1080 16.05 -39.30 -50.88
C ALA A 1080 15.72 -38.70 -49.50
N ILE A 1081 14.85 -37.69 -49.46
CA ILE A 1081 14.32 -37.14 -48.20
C ILE A 1081 13.35 -38.13 -47.57
N ARG A 1082 12.39 -38.66 -48.33
CA ARG A 1082 11.42 -39.68 -47.88
C ARG A 1082 12.10 -40.91 -47.29
N SER A 1083 13.19 -41.40 -47.88
CA SER A 1083 13.91 -42.56 -47.34
C SER A 1083 14.50 -42.33 -45.95
N ARG A 1084 14.78 -41.07 -45.56
CA ARG A 1084 15.22 -40.71 -44.20
C ARG A 1084 14.07 -40.73 -43.18
N PHE A 1085 12.81 -40.66 -43.62
CA PHE A 1085 11.61 -40.77 -42.77
C PHE A 1085 11.18 -42.22 -42.53
N ASP A 1086 11.39 -43.10 -43.52
CA ASP A 1086 11.06 -44.53 -43.42
C ASP A 1086 12.11 -45.33 -42.61
N GLU A 1087 13.22 -44.71 -42.18
CA GLU A 1087 14.19 -45.30 -41.24
C GLU A 1087 13.69 -45.17 -39.78
N PRO A 1088 13.69 -46.25 -38.97
CA PRO A 1088 13.33 -46.17 -37.56
C PRO A 1088 14.35 -45.29 -36.80
N PRO A 1089 13.95 -44.58 -35.73
CA PRO A 1089 14.89 -43.76 -34.97
C PRO A 1089 16.03 -44.64 -34.46
N ALA A 1090 17.27 -44.29 -34.85
CA ALA A 1090 18.45 -44.86 -34.23
C ALA A 1090 18.42 -44.44 -32.75
N GLY A 1091 18.34 -45.42 -31.86
CA GLY A 1091 18.07 -45.23 -30.43
C GLY A 1091 19.13 -44.47 -29.64
#